data_AF-A0A6A6ED11-F1
#
_entry.id   AF-A0A6A6ED11-F1
#
_cell.length_a   1.000
_cell.length_b   1.000
_cell.length_c   1.000
_cell.angle_alpha   90.00
_cell.angle_beta   90.00
_cell.angle_gamma   90.00
#
_symmetry.space_group_name_H-M   'P 1'
#
loop_
_entity.id
_entity.type
_entity.pdbx_description
1 polymer ?
#
loop_
_entity_poly.entity_id
_entity_poly.type
_entity_poly.pdbx_seq_one_letter_code
_entity_poly.pdbx_strand_id
1 'polypeptide(L)'
;MSTLSTSSGVQPHTSDISRASGVFQVTIDAGNASSGMINFSMAALARLSQGGIEPSTFGWAVIAGEYINWSLRGSTRFYDALSNSAVQSGFNNILWFGFGHKSPIQILAATDSSSRFAAICACLAEVYSTHMAAQIMQAFSKTVWEKLQPPKPPLPSLLHMHLLVEKCAGIFSTTSFPLWAERLMSFDGERVIGQHAWPKGLGRARYSRGVSKPEDIARALDAVVQLSKGALRHLTLVGVADAGLLAAIGDWLFDLKVAIYSEVENEGGLRYCNMEDDSESQLTVVYTRRDAGTSLTQWGKSLHLQDATLLFKSHAQSKPNQDRVVGGRVPWREAFEGTFGEEFGGLLKMFLLFGTAIGSAARVFSALVNADEDVPEEWLRRNTIYFPDSFGRNFVDFTRNRFPELAAKSLRAEMEKAVQIHTYKEALAAFEGSMSGLAKSCGCKVCSTAPGSAPRYCMVAITATVIRLARTLSGISSIDGLHPTRAGLEYIYETTQTRISRLSRQDGKTIRPMICAITEGAIPDLKWTEVSLLRFAHHVFGGQTFHDVNDEPGSSATVFQGVCCYLDILREPLQDDHTALARVNVLPGHIQFEGRLFSKLGEQSTSLYDPTSFVQPRPKKCCVPDRVVQAIEQCFGGHLELILTETISKDRSASLEVDYEVRGKAGKSRRFGPARAVQSICRSSGLVKCRNDGCQSSQAIAQDLAVQFAKASSMIPICNAVINNSIITIFDGDHVVLLLAAFGCWEPLIQRANEALHAARVSDR
;
A
#
# COMPACT_ATOMS: atom_id res chain seq x y z
N MET A 1 -47.83 -47.48 -32.56
CA MET A 1 -48.35 -46.55 -33.58
C MET A 1 -48.80 -45.27 -32.90
N SER A 2 -48.37 -44.12 -33.44
CA SER A 2 -48.96 -42.75 -33.34
C SER A 2 -49.27 -42.18 -31.93
N THR A 3 -48.50 -41.25 -31.35
CA THR A 3 -48.20 -39.82 -31.66
C THR A 3 -49.09 -38.79 -30.94
N LEU A 4 -48.40 -37.88 -30.22
CA LEU A 4 -48.54 -36.40 -30.14
C LEU A 4 -49.82 -35.80 -29.50
N SER A 5 -49.70 -35.16 -28.32
CA SER A 5 -49.41 -33.72 -28.02
C SER A 5 -50.70 -32.87 -27.94
N THR A 6 -50.92 -31.84 -27.11
CA THR A 6 -50.07 -30.76 -26.56
C THR A 6 -50.85 -29.92 -25.52
N SER A 7 -50.10 -29.19 -24.66
CA SER A 7 -50.40 -27.87 -24.05
C SER A 7 -51.41 -27.80 -22.88
N SER A 8 -51.34 -26.89 -21.91
CA SER A 8 -50.32 -26.00 -21.32
C SER A 8 -51.04 -25.21 -20.22
N GLY A 9 -50.43 -24.97 -19.06
CA GLY A 9 -50.94 -24.03 -18.07
C GLY A 9 -50.00 -23.93 -16.87
N VAL A 10 -49.35 -22.78 -16.71
CA VAL A 10 -48.39 -22.47 -15.63
C VAL A 10 -48.82 -21.18 -14.95
N GLN A 11 -48.92 -21.21 -13.62
CA GLN A 11 -48.33 -20.27 -12.64
C GLN A 11 -48.94 -20.55 -11.23
N PRO A 12 -48.36 -20.08 -10.11
CA PRO A 12 -47.06 -20.47 -9.56
C PRO A 12 -47.16 -20.82 -8.05
N HIS A 13 -46.26 -21.64 -7.51
CA HIS A 13 -46.08 -21.72 -6.06
C HIS A 13 -44.60 -21.68 -5.67
N THR A 14 -44.36 -20.79 -4.71
CA THR A 14 -43.20 -20.59 -3.86
C THR A 14 -42.60 -21.89 -3.32
N SER A 15 -41.28 -22.04 -3.42
CA SER A 15 -40.51 -22.96 -2.57
C SER A 15 -39.08 -22.48 -2.40
N ASP A 16 -38.59 -22.70 -1.19
CA ASP A 16 -37.40 -22.15 -0.55
C ASP A 16 -36.07 -22.42 -1.27
N ILE A 17 -35.19 -21.43 -1.15
CA ILE A 17 -33.81 -21.44 -1.65
C ILE A 17 -32.93 -22.19 -0.64
N SER A 18 -32.60 -23.45 -0.91
CA SER A 18 -31.57 -24.18 -0.17
C SER A 18 -30.18 -23.94 -0.80
N ARG A 19 -29.25 -23.47 0.04
CA ARG A 19 -27.80 -23.39 -0.19
C ARG A 19 -27.25 -24.71 -0.75
N ALA A 20 -26.70 -24.68 -1.96
CA ALA A 20 -25.79 -25.70 -2.47
C ALA A 20 -24.55 -25.03 -3.06
N SER A 21 -23.47 -25.04 -2.27
CA SER A 21 -22.10 -24.87 -2.74
C SER A 21 -21.80 -25.94 -3.79
N GLY A 22 -21.62 -25.55 -5.05
CA GLY A 22 -21.19 -26.45 -6.11
C GLY A 22 -19.80 -27.01 -5.77
N VAL A 23 -19.74 -28.32 -5.51
CA VAL A 23 -18.52 -29.06 -5.19
C VAL A 23 -17.61 -29.11 -6.43
N PHE A 24 -16.39 -28.59 -6.31
CA PHE A 24 -15.35 -28.66 -7.34
C PHE A 24 -14.77 -30.08 -7.37
N GLN A 25 -14.82 -30.76 -8.52
CA GLN A 25 -14.16 -32.05 -8.69
C GLN A 25 -12.81 -31.84 -9.38
N VAL A 26 -11.73 -31.88 -8.60
CA VAL A 26 -10.35 -32.05 -9.08
C VAL A 26 -9.94 -33.45 -8.64
N THR A 27 -9.99 -34.43 -9.55
CA THR A 27 -9.53 -35.80 -9.27
C THR A 27 -8.05 -35.89 -9.58
N ILE A 28 -7.23 -35.88 -8.53
CA ILE A 28 -5.79 -36.11 -8.63
C ILE A 28 -5.51 -37.52 -8.13
N ASP A 29 -5.16 -38.42 -9.05
CA ASP A 29 -4.52 -39.67 -8.69
C ASP A 29 -3.02 -39.38 -8.55
N ALA A 30 -2.48 -39.45 -7.33
CA ALA A 30 -1.07 -39.16 -7.04
C ALA A 30 -0.11 -40.04 -7.86
N GLY A 31 -0.54 -41.25 -8.27
CA GLY A 31 0.20 -42.10 -9.18
C GLY A 31 0.31 -41.51 -10.60
N ASN A 32 -0.74 -40.82 -11.07
CA ASN A 32 -0.82 -40.18 -12.39
C ASN A 32 -0.32 -38.73 -12.41
N ALA A 33 -0.17 -38.07 -11.25
CA ALA A 33 0.48 -36.77 -11.17
C ALA A 33 1.98 -36.88 -11.56
N SER A 34 2.62 -38.02 -11.25
CA SER A 34 4.00 -38.31 -11.67
C SER A 34 4.16 -38.50 -13.19
N SER A 35 3.10 -38.89 -13.89
CA SER A 35 3.05 -39.00 -15.36
C SER A 35 2.56 -37.72 -16.07
N GLY A 36 2.30 -36.63 -15.32
CA GLY A 36 1.89 -35.34 -15.87
C GLY A 36 0.40 -35.24 -16.23
N MET A 37 -0.41 -36.26 -15.92
CA MET A 37 -1.85 -36.26 -16.19
C MET A 37 -2.65 -35.88 -14.95
N ILE A 38 -2.84 -34.57 -14.76
CA ILE A 38 -3.82 -34.05 -13.81
C ILE A 38 -5.12 -33.81 -14.56
N ASN A 39 -6.17 -34.53 -14.20
CA ASN A 39 -7.50 -34.34 -14.77
C ASN A 39 -8.15 -33.12 -14.13
N PHE A 40 -8.04 -31.99 -14.82
CA PHE A 40 -8.75 -30.78 -14.44
C PHE A 40 -10.13 -30.75 -15.09
N SER A 41 -11.13 -30.25 -14.35
CA SER A 41 -12.33 -29.76 -15.00
C SER A 41 -11.98 -28.58 -15.92
N MET A 42 -12.72 -28.40 -17.02
CA MET A 42 -12.56 -27.25 -17.92
C MET A 42 -12.66 -25.92 -17.16
N ALA A 43 -13.50 -25.85 -16.13
CA ALA A 43 -13.63 -24.68 -15.28
C ALA A 43 -12.36 -24.40 -14.45
N ALA A 44 -11.67 -25.44 -13.96
CA ALA A 44 -10.41 -25.28 -13.23
C ALA A 44 -9.26 -24.87 -14.17
N LEU A 45 -9.17 -25.45 -15.38
CA LEU A 45 -8.18 -25.03 -16.39
C LEU A 45 -8.38 -23.58 -16.81
N ALA A 46 -9.64 -23.19 -17.08
CA ALA A 46 -9.96 -21.83 -17.46
C ALA A 46 -9.49 -20.84 -16.39
N ARG A 47 -9.76 -21.10 -15.11
CA ARG A 47 -9.34 -20.23 -14.01
C ARG A 47 -7.83 -20.20 -13.78
N LEU A 48 -7.13 -21.34 -13.89
CA LEU A 48 -5.65 -21.37 -13.80
C LEU A 48 -5.04 -20.54 -14.94
N SER A 49 -5.52 -20.74 -16.16
CA SER A 49 -5.10 -19.97 -17.34
C SER A 49 -5.40 -18.46 -17.18
N GLN A 50 -6.59 -18.11 -16.68
CA GLN A 50 -6.99 -16.73 -16.37
C GLN A 50 -6.13 -16.11 -15.25
N GLY A 51 -5.60 -16.93 -14.33
CA GLY A 51 -4.65 -16.54 -13.31
C GLY A 51 -3.20 -16.46 -13.78
N GLY A 52 -2.90 -16.84 -15.02
CA GLY A 52 -1.54 -16.95 -15.56
C GLY A 52 -0.74 -18.13 -14.99
N ILE A 53 -1.40 -19.10 -14.35
CA ILE A 53 -0.78 -20.30 -13.80
C ILE A 53 -0.87 -21.43 -14.83
N GLU A 54 0.28 -21.91 -15.30
CA GLU A 54 0.33 -23.06 -16.20
C GLU A 54 -0.09 -24.34 -15.45
N PRO A 55 -0.92 -25.22 -16.04
CA PRO A 55 -1.31 -26.48 -15.41
C PRO A 55 -0.14 -27.36 -14.95
N SER A 56 0.97 -27.36 -15.69
CA SER A 56 2.20 -28.08 -15.33
C SER A 56 2.84 -27.51 -14.05
N THR A 57 2.81 -26.19 -13.88
CA THR A 57 3.31 -25.49 -12.68
C THR A 57 2.43 -25.76 -11.47
N PHE A 58 1.11 -25.79 -11.66
CA PHE A 58 0.18 -26.26 -10.63
C PHE A 58 0.46 -27.71 -10.23
N GLY A 59 0.69 -28.59 -11.21
CA GLY A 59 1.05 -29.98 -10.94
C GLY A 59 2.32 -30.12 -10.11
N TRP A 60 3.31 -29.27 -10.38
CA TRP A 60 4.48 -29.18 -9.50
C TRP A 60 4.09 -28.75 -8.10
N ALA A 61 3.29 -27.70 -7.93
CA ALA A 61 2.86 -27.25 -6.61
C ALA A 61 2.24 -28.39 -5.76
N VAL A 62 1.47 -29.29 -6.39
CA VAL A 62 0.96 -30.51 -5.74
C VAL A 62 2.10 -31.46 -5.34
N ILE A 63 3.01 -31.78 -6.26
CA ILE A 63 4.14 -32.71 -6.01
C ILE A 63 5.10 -32.18 -4.92
N ALA A 64 5.49 -30.90 -4.97
CA ALA A 64 6.29 -30.28 -3.90
C ALA A 64 5.49 -30.19 -2.59
N GLY A 65 4.20 -29.93 -2.70
CA GLY A 65 3.25 -29.91 -1.61
C GLY A 65 3.20 -31.21 -0.81
N GLU A 66 3.15 -32.35 -1.50
CA GLU A 66 3.24 -33.69 -0.88
C GLU A 66 4.58 -33.90 -0.16
N TYR A 67 5.64 -33.24 -0.63
CA TYR A 67 6.93 -33.27 0.06
C TYR A 67 6.94 -32.43 1.35
N ILE A 68 5.97 -31.55 1.58
CA ILE A 68 5.90 -30.72 2.78
C ILE A 68 4.98 -31.39 3.80
N ASN A 69 5.34 -31.37 5.09
CA ASN A 69 4.49 -31.89 6.17
C ASN A 69 4.23 -30.80 7.21
N TRP A 70 3.19 -30.01 7.03
CA TRP A 70 2.79 -29.01 8.02
C TRP A 70 2.02 -29.61 9.20
N SER A 71 1.96 -28.87 10.30
CA SER A 71 1.20 -29.29 11.49
C SER A 71 -0.31 -29.05 11.30
N LEU A 72 -1.15 -29.69 12.14
CA LEU A 72 -2.59 -29.42 12.17
C LEU A 72 -2.91 -27.96 12.51
N ARG A 73 -2.09 -27.33 13.37
CA ARG A 73 -2.21 -25.90 13.69
C ARG A 73 -1.84 -25.04 12.49
N GLY A 74 -0.78 -25.41 11.77
CA GLY A 74 -0.36 -24.74 10.55
C GLY A 74 -1.42 -24.80 9.45
N SER A 75 -2.03 -25.95 9.22
CA SER A 75 -3.12 -26.10 8.25
C SER A 75 -4.35 -25.28 8.64
N THR A 76 -4.74 -25.32 9.93
CA THR A 76 -5.85 -24.52 10.46
C THR A 76 -5.58 -23.02 10.23
N ARG A 77 -4.39 -22.53 10.60
CA ARG A 77 -3.98 -21.14 10.37
C ARG A 77 -4.05 -20.74 8.89
N PHE A 78 -3.69 -21.63 7.97
CA PHE A 78 -3.78 -21.36 6.53
C PHE A 78 -5.22 -21.24 6.02
N TYR A 79 -6.08 -22.20 6.37
CA TYR A 79 -7.49 -22.17 5.95
C TYR A 79 -8.27 -21.04 6.64
N ASP A 80 -7.93 -20.70 7.88
CA ASP A 80 -8.46 -19.53 8.58
C ASP A 80 -8.03 -18.23 7.89
N ALA A 81 -6.77 -18.12 7.44
CA ALA A 81 -6.30 -16.95 6.71
C ALA A 81 -7.05 -16.76 5.38
N LEU A 82 -7.30 -17.84 4.64
CA LEU A 82 -8.06 -17.79 3.39
C LEU A 82 -9.55 -17.50 3.61
N SER A 83 -10.18 -18.12 4.61
CA SER A 83 -11.61 -17.94 4.87
C SER A 83 -11.95 -16.56 5.45
N ASN A 84 -11.05 -15.99 6.25
CA ASN A 84 -11.19 -14.65 6.80
C ASN A 84 -10.63 -13.55 5.88
N SER A 85 -10.10 -13.92 4.71
CA SER A 85 -9.60 -12.94 3.76
C SER A 85 -10.74 -12.07 3.24
N ALA A 86 -10.55 -10.75 3.33
CA ALA A 86 -11.60 -9.84 2.92
C ALA A 86 -11.73 -9.75 1.41
N VAL A 87 -12.98 -9.68 0.98
CA VAL A 87 -13.37 -9.45 -0.39
C VAL A 87 -14.37 -8.32 -0.40
N GLN A 88 -14.09 -7.29 -1.20
CA GLN A 88 -15.02 -6.19 -1.41
C GLN A 88 -15.49 -6.19 -2.85
N SER A 89 -16.80 -6.05 -3.05
CA SER A 89 -17.36 -5.83 -4.38
C SER A 89 -17.25 -4.36 -4.77
N GLY A 90 -16.95 -4.11 -6.02
CA GLY A 90 -17.07 -2.79 -6.64
C GLY A 90 -18.51 -2.47 -7.00
N PHE A 91 -18.71 -1.31 -7.64
CA PHE A 91 -20.01 -0.83 -8.08
C PHE A 91 -20.77 -1.88 -8.90
N ASN A 92 -22.03 -2.11 -8.55
CA ASN A 92 -22.91 -3.12 -9.15
C ASN A 92 -22.35 -4.57 -9.16
N ASN A 93 -21.39 -4.89 -8.29
CA ASN A 93 -20.72 -6.20 -8.21
C ASN A 93 -19.99 -6.62 -9.50
N ILE A 94 -19.61 -5.65 -10.33
CA ILE A 94 -18.89 -5.88 -11.59
C ILE A 94 -17.41 -6.20 -11.30
N LEU A 95 -16.79 -5.43 -10.40
CA LEU A 95 -15.41 -5.62 -9.94
C LEU A 95 -15.38 -6.29 -8.57
N TRP A 96 -14.28 -6.96 -8.29
CA TRP A 96 -14.00 -7.55 -6.97
C TRP A 96 -12.56 -7.21 -6.56
N PHE A 97 -12.38 -6.82 -5.31
CA PHE A 97 -11.08 -6.53 -4.71
C PHE A 97 -10.81 -7.53 -3.60
N GLY A 98 -9.64 -8.13 -3.62
CA GLY A 98 -9.15 -9.05 -2.59
C GLY A 98 -9.02 -10.49 -3.07
N PHE A 99 -9.09 -11.44 -2.14
CA PHE A 99 -9.01 -12.86 -2.44
C PHE A 99 -10.39 -13.43 -2.79
N GLY A 100 -10.91 -13.02 -3.94
CA GLY A 100 -12.27 -13.30 -4.39
C GLY A 100 -12.64 -14.79 -4.47
N HIS A 101 -13.95 -15.05 -4.45
CA HIS A 101 -14.57 -16.40 -4.47
C HIS A 101 -14.40 -17.18 -5.78
N LYS A 102 -13.71 -16.61 -6.77
CA LYS A 102 -13.35 -17.25 -8.05
C LYS A 102 -11.84 -17.18 -8.31
N SER A 103 -11.04 -16.84 -7.29
CA SER A 103 -9.59 -16.65 -7.49
C SER A 103 -8.89 -17.99 -7.80
N PRO A 104 -7.76 -17.97 -8.53
CA PRO A 104 -6.90 -19.14 -8.72
C PRO A 104 -6.41 -19.76 -7.41
N ILE A 105 -6.37 -18.99 -6.32
CA ILE A 105 -5.94 -19.46 -4.99
C ILE A 105 -6.92 -20.50 -4.46
N GLN A 106 -8.22 -20.39 -4.76
CA GLN A 106 -9.16 -21.43 -4.36
C GLN A 106 -8.87 -22.78 -5.02
N ILE A 107 -8.25 -22.77 -6.21
CA ILE A 107 -7.80 -24.00 -6.88
C ILE A 107 -6.55 -24.53 -6.19
N LEU A 108 -5.62 -23.66 -5.79
CA LEU A 108 -4.47 -24.04 -4.96
C LEU A 108 -4.90 -24.54 -3.57
N ALA A 109 -6.02 -24.06 -3.05
CA ALA A 109 -6.58 -24.53 -1.79
C ALA A 109 -7.42 -25.81 -1.93
N ALA A 110 -7.65 -26.30 -3.16
CA ALA A 110 -8.54 -27.44 -3.41
C ALA A 110 -7.94 -28.78 -2.96
N THR A 111 -6.60 -28.90 -2.91
CA THR A 111 -5.92 -30.05 -2.32
C THR A 111 -5.00 -29.62 -1.19
N ASP A 112 -4.85 -30.49 -0.18
CA ASP A 112 -3.99 -30.22 0.97
C ASP A 112 -2.53 -30.05 0.54
N SER A 113 -2.07 -30.82 -0.45
CA SER A 113 -0.72 -30.73 -0.99
C SER A 113 -0.45 -29.36 -1.63
N SER A 114 -1.28 -28.89 -2.58
CA SER A 114 -1.06 -27.56 -3.17
C SER A 114 -1.21 -26.44 -2.14
N SER A 115 -2.03 -26.64 -1.11
CA SER A 115 -2.18 -25.72 0.02
C SER A 115 -0.88 -25.56 0.81
N ARG A 116 -0.20 -26.68 1.12
CA ARG A 116 1.12 -26.66 1.80
C ARG A 116 2.16 -25.89 1.01
N PHE A 117 2.21 -26.06 -0.32
CA PHE A 117 3.12 -25.32 -1.18
C PHE A 117 2.79 -23.83 -1.20
N ALA A 118 1.51 -23.48 -1.37
CA ALA A 118 1.02 -22.11 -1.37
C ALA A 118 1.31 -21.40 -0.04
N ALA A 119 1.22 -22.09 1.09
CA ALA A 119 1.52 -21.55 2.40
C ALA A 119 3.00 -21.14 2.54
N ILE A 120 3.94 -21.95 2.05
CA ILE A 120 5.36 -21.56 2.04
C ILE A 120 5.57 -20.36 1.11
N CYS A 121 4.97 -20.35 -0.08
CA CYS A 121 5.04 -19.20 -0.99
C CYS A 121 4.53 -17.92 -0.31
N ALA A 122 3.40 -18.00 0.40
CA ALA A 122 2.84 -16.89 1.16
C ALA A 122 3.78 -16.43 2.28
N CYS A 123 4.35 -17.34 3.07
CA CYS A 123 5.33 -17.01 4.10
C CYS A 123 6.53 -16.25 3.55
N LEU A 124 7.10 -16.71 2.42
CA LEU A 124 8.26 -16.07 1.80
C LEU A 124 7.90 -14.70 1.22
N ALA A 125 6.72 -14.57 0.60
CA ALA A 125 6.27 -13.32 -0.02
C ALA A 125 5.88 -12.22 0.99
N GLU A 126 5.68 -12.55 2.27
CA GLU A 126 5.51 -11.53 3.33
C GLU A 126 6.82 -10.86 3.75
N VAL A 127 7.97 -11.47 3.46
CA VAL A 127 9.29 -11.00 3.91
C VAL A 127 10.22 -10.60 2.76
N TYR A 128 10.12 -11.30 1.63
CA TYR A 128 10.89 -11.03 0.42
C TYR A 128 9.99 -10.49 -0.70
N SER A 129 10.61 -9.90 -1.72
CA SER A 129 9.90 -9.67 -2.98
C SER A 129 9.41 -11.00 -3.57
N THR A 130 8.31 -10.94 -4.33
CA THR A 130 7.76 -12.13 -5.02
C THR A 130 8.78 -12.78 -5.95
N HIS A 131 9.72 -12.01 -6.50
CA HIS A 131 10.78 -12.52 -7.37
C HIS A 131 11.84 -13.31 -6.59
N MET A 132 12.31 -12.79 -5.45
CA MET A 132 13.25 -13.53 -4.58
C MET A 132 12.60 -14.77 -3.96
N ALA A 133 11.35 -14.65 -3.51
CA ALA A 133 10.56 -15.80 -3.05
C ALA A 133 10.42 -16.86 -4.15
N ALA A 134 10.24 -16.47 -5.42
CA ALA A 134 10.22 -17.40 -6.55
C ALA A 134 11.57 -18.07 -6.81
N GLN A 135 12.70 -17.36 -6.65
CA GLN A 135 14.04 -17.94 -6.75
C GLN A 135 14.25 -19.01 -5.66
N ILE A 136 13.85 -18.72 -4.42
CA ILE A 136 13.92 -19.67 -3.29
C ILE A 136 13.04 -20.89 -3.60
N MET A 137 11.78 -20.68 -4.02
CA MET A 137 10.86 -21.79 -4.32
C MET A 137 11.31 -22.61 -5.52
N GLN A 138 11.92 -22.01 -6.55
CA GLN A 138 12.49 -22.75 -7.67
C GLN A 138 13.67 -23.62 -7.22
N ALA A 139 14.58 -23.10 -6.39
CA ALA A 139 15.70 -23.85 -5.83
C ALA A 139 15.22 -24.98 -4.89
N PHE A 140 14.16 -24.73 -4.12
CA PHE A 140 13.51 -25.75 -3.30
C PHE A 140 12.90 -26.86 -4.17
N SER A 141 12.14 -26.51 -5.21
CA SER A 141 11.58 -27.49 -6.15
C SER A 141 12.67 -28.32 -6.84
N LYS A 142 13.82 -27.73 -7.17
CA LYS A 142 14.98 -28.48 -7.69
C LYS A 142 15.50 -29.52 -6.68
N THR A 143 15.57 -29.14 -5.40
CA THR A 143 16.00 -30.05 -4.32
C THR A 143 15.03 -31.23 -4.17
N VAL A 144 13.72 -30.97 -4.30
CA VAL A 144 12.70 -32.04 -4.29
C VAL A 144 12.81 -32.89 -5.56
N TRP A 145 12.99 -32.28 -6.73
CA TRP A 145 13.15 -32.96 -8.01
C TRP A 145 14.31 -33.97 -8.03
N GLU A 146 15.43 -33.61 -7.40
CA GLU A 146 16.59 -34.48 -7.28
C GLU A 146 16.27 -35.79 -6.53
N LYS A 147 15.37 -35.72 -5.54
CA LYS A 147 14.94 -36.85 -4.69
C LYS A 147 13.83 -37.72 -5.30
N LEU A 148 13.17 -37.26 -6.37
CA LEU A 148 12.14 -38.03 -7.06
C LEU A 148 12.74 -39.20 -7.85
N GLN A 149 12.00 -40.31 -7.94
CA GLN A 149 12.35 -41.42 -8.81
C GLN A 149 11.95 -41.12 -10.27
N PRO A 150 12.67 -41.64 -11.28
CA PRO A 150 12.29 -41.49 -12.69
C PRO A 150 10.96 -42.20 -13.04
N PRO A 151 10.16 -41.71 -14.00
CA PRO A 151 10.37 -40.50 -14.81
C PRO A 151 10.07 -39.22 -14.02
N LYS A 152 10.91 -38.21 -14.21
CA LYS A 152 10.78 -36.95 -13.48
C LYS A 152 9.97 -35.93 -14.29
N PRO A 153 8.99 -35.23 -13.69
CA PRO A 153 8.29 -34.16 -14.37
C PRO A 153 9.25 -32.98 -14.66
N PRO A 154 8.96 -32.16 -15.69
CA PRO A 154 9.74 -30.96 -15.96
C PRO A 154 9.63 -29.96 -14.81
N LEU A 155 10.73 -29.27 -14.50
CA LEU A 155 10.74 -28.16 -13.53
C LEU A 155 10.10 -26.90 -14.15
N PRO A 156 9.32 -26.13 -13.38
CA PRO A 156 8.76 -24.88 -13.86
C PRO A 156 9.86 -23.86 -14.11
N SER A 157 9.64 -22.99 -15.09
CA SER A 157 10.48 -21.82 -15.31
C SER A 157 10.39 -20.85 -14.12
N LEU A 158 11.40 -20.01 -13.94
CA LEU A 158 11.39 -18.99 -12.89
C LEU A 158 10.20 -18.03 -13.06
N LEU A 159 9.82 -17.72 -14.30
CA LEU A 159 8.66 -16.88 -14.60
C LEU A 159 7.36 -17.53 -14.11
N HIS A 160 7.14 -18.81 -14.39
CA HIS A 160 5.93 -19.50 -13.93
C HIS A 160 5.91 -19.65 -12.40
N MET A 161 7.07 -19.89 -11.78
CA MET A 161 7.18 -19.89 -10.32
C MET A 161 6.88 -18.52 -9.72
N HIS A 162 7.36 -17.45 -10.35
CA HIS A 162 7.07 -16.08 -9.91
C HIS A 162 5.58 -15.76 -10.01
N LEU A 163 4.91 -16.08 -11.11
CA LEU A 163 3.46 -15.89 -11.24
C LEU A 163 2.69 -16.67 -10.16
N LEU A 164 3.10 -17.89 -9.84
CA LEU A 164 2.48 -18.69 -8.79
C LEU A 164 2.69 -18.06 -7.40
N VAL A 165 3.92 -17.64 -7.06
CA VAL A 165 4.24 -16.97 -5.80
C VAL A 165 3.49 -15.64 -5.69
N GLU A 166 3.40 -14.87 -6.77
CA GLU A 166 2.66 -13.61 -6.82
C GLU A 166 1.17 -13.82 -6.50
N LYS A 167 0.57 -14.94 -6.91
CA LYS A 167 -0.82 -15.28 -6.54
C LYS A 167 -0.96 -15.73 -5.09
N CYS A 168 0.10 -16.20 -4.45
CA CYS A 168 0.09 -16.58 -3.04
C CYS A 168 0.44 -15.41 -2.10
N ALA A 169 1.05 -14.35 -2.65
CA ALA A 169 1.42 -13.17 -1.88
C ALA A 169 0.17 -12.52 -1.27
N GLY A 170 0.27 -12.09 -0.01
CA GLY A 170 -0.81 -11.41 0.70
C GLY A 170 -1.70 -12.33 1.55
N ILE A 171 -1.68 -13.66 1.35
CA ILE A 171 -2.55 -14.59 2.09
C ILE A 171 -2.38 -14.44 3.61
N PHE A 172 -1.15 -14.20 4.06
CA PHE A 172 -0.83 -14.06 5.49
C PHE A 172 -0.73 -12.62 5.98
N SER A 173 -0.99 -11.62 5.15
CA SER A 173 -0.74 -10.20 5.45
C SER A 173 -1.55 -9.66 6.64
N THR A 174 -2.73 -10.23 6.92
CA THR A 174 -3.59 -9.86 8.07
C THR A 174 -3.47 -10.84 9.24
N THR A 175 -2.61 -11.85 9.13
CA THR A 175 -2.38 -12.85 10.19
C THR A 175 -1.27 -12.40 11.14
N SER A 176 -1.02 -13.19 12.18
CA SER A 176 0.11 -12.94 13.09
C SER A 176 1.48 -13.33 12.51
N PHE A 177 1.53 -14.10 11.42
CA PHE A 177 2.79 -14.59 10.83
C PHE A 177 3.79 -13.48 10.48
N PRO A 178 3.44 -12.44 9.69
CA PRO A 178 4.41 -11.42 9.30
C PRO A 178 4.97 -10.61 10.47
N LEU A 179 4.20 -10.44 11.55
CA LEU A 179 4.68 -9.84 12.80
C LEU A 179 5.66 -10.77 13.52
N TRP A 180 5.36 -12.07 13.53
CA TRP A 180 6.22 -13.10 14.12
C TRP A 180 7.56 -13.21 13.41
N ALA A 181 7.53 -13.26 12.08
CA ALA A 181 8.72 -13.29 11.25
C ALA A 181 9.60 -12.06 11.51
N GLU A 182 9.04 -10.85 11.53
CA GLU A 182 9.80 -9.63 11.83
C GLU A 182 10.45 -9.68 13.21
N ARG A 183 9.73 -10.15 14.23
CA ARG A 183 10.27 -10.29 15.60
C ARG A 183 11.48 -11.21 15.62
N LEU A 184 11.39 -12.42 15.07
CA LEU A 184 12.51 -13.37 15.11
C LEU A 184 13.69 -12.86 14.28
N MET A 185 13.43 -12.31 13.08
CA MET A 185 14.47 -11.73 12.23
C MET A 185 15.21 -10.54 12.87
N SER A 186 14.55 -9.79 13.76
CA SER A 186 15.16 -8.64 14.44
C SER A 186 16.32 -9.01 15.37
N PHE A 187 16.41 -10.28 15.79
CA PHE A 187 17.49 -10.78 16.65
C PHE A 187 18.86 -10.91 15.96
N ASP A 188 18.93 -10.72 14.63
CA ASP A 188 20.19 -10.59 13.85
C ASP A 188 21.02 -9.35 14.28
N GLY A 189 20.42 -8.43 15.05
CA GLY A 189 21.12 -7.29 15.66
C GLY A 189 21.30 -6.09 14.73
N GLU A 190 20.96 -6.20 13.45
CA GLU A 190 20.99 -5.06 12.53
C GLU A 190 19.75 -4.18 12.64
N ARG A 191 20.01 -2.88 12.81
CA ARG A 191 18.97 -1.86 12.99
C ARG A 191 18.27 -1.47 11.68
N VAL A 192 18.96 -1.58 10.55
CA VAL A 192 18.50 -1.11 9.24
C VAL A 192 18.30 -2.29 8.30
N ILE A 193 17.10 -2.43 7.71
CA ILE A 193 16.82 -3.53 6.78
C ILE A 193 17.08 -3.16 5.32
N GLY A 194 16.87 -1.90 4.95
CA GLY A 194 17.06 -1.43 3.57
C GLY A 194 18.43 -0.81 3.31
N GLN A 195 18.93 -0.93 2.08
CA GLN A 195 20.08 -0.13 1.60
C GLN A 195 19.75 1.39 1.54
N HIS A 196 18.46 1.70 1.67
CA HIS A 196 17.76 2.97 1.52
C HIS A 196 17.85 3.91 2.73
N ALA A 197 17.78 3.40 3.96
CA ALA A 197 17.73 4.27 5.15
C ALA A 197 19.07 4.97 5.47
N TRP A 198 20.07 4.81 4.60
CA TRP A 198 21.44 5.25 4.80
C TRP A 198 21.76 6.53 4.02
N PRO A 199 22.19 7.63 4.69
CA PRO A 199 22.57 8.85 3.99
C PRO A 199 23.76 8.61 3.05
N LYS A 200 23.65 9.07 1.80
CA LYS A 200 24.68 8.95 0.75
C LYS A 200 25.98 9.65 1.19
N GLY A 201 27.13 8.94 1.14
CA GLY A 201 28.46 9.55 1.37
C GLY A 201 29.40 8.91 2.41
N LEU A 202 29.31 7.60 2.71
CA LEU A 202 30.34 6.90 3.51
C LEU A 202 30.98 5.85 2.62
N GLY A 203 32.29 5.98 2.38
CA GLY A 203 33.09 5.03 1.60
C GLY A 203 33.41 3.72 2.32
N ARG A 204 32.56 3.26 3.25
CA ARG A 204 32.70 1.94 3.90
C ARG A 204 31.47 1.09 3.61
N ALA A 205 31.71 -0.20 3.34
CA ALA A 205 30.66 -1.19 3.17
C ALA A 205 29.79 -1.24 4.44
N ARG A 206 28.54 -0.79 4.34
CA ARG A 206 27.62 -0.68 5.48
C ARG A 206 26.77 -1.93 5.57
N TYR A 207 26.60 -2.50 6.75
CA TYR A 207 25.76 -3.66 6.95
C TYR A 207 24.28 -3.23 7.00
N SER A 208 23.45 -3.91 6.22
CA SER A 208 22.00 -3.98 6.42
C SER A 208 21.71 -5.33 7.06
N ARG A 209 20.45 -5.57 7.42
CA ARG A 209 19.97 -6.90 7.76
C ARG A 209 20.44 -7.93 6.73
N GLY A 210 20.96 -9.04 7.24
CA GLY A 210 21.70 -10.00 6.43
C GLY A 210 20.78 -10.86 5.59
N VAL A 211 21.20 -11.17 4.37
CA VAL A 211 20.48 -12.07 3.44
C VAL A 211 21.45 -13.04 2.77
N SER A 212 21.03 -14.30 2.71
CA SER A 212 21.73 -15.42 2.08
C SER A 212 21.29 -15.63 0.64
N LYS A 213 21.98 -16.51 -0.09
CA LYS A 213 21.61 -16.86 -1.46
C LYS A 213 20.31 -17.69 -1.48
N PRO A 214 19.46 -17.56 -2.51
CA PRO A 214 18.23 -18.34 -2.64
C PRO A 214 18.44 -19.85 -2.47
N GLU A 215 19.55 -20.38 -2.98
CA GLU A 215 19.87 -21.81 -2.92
C GLU A 215 20.19 -22.29 -1.50
N ASP A 216 20.84 -21.44 -0.68
CA ASP A 216 21.16 -21.79 0.70
C ASP A 216 19.91 -21.71 1.59
N ILE A 217 19.05 -20.71 1.36
CA ILE A 217 17.74 -20.60 2.01
C ILE A 217 16.87 -21.83 1.66
N ALA A 218 16.83 -22.22 0.38
CA ALA A 218 16.08 -23.40 -0.07
C ALA A 218 16.60 -24.70 0.56
N ARG A 219 17.93 -24.86 0.70
CA ARG A 219 18.55 -26.02 1.37
C ARG A 219 18.21 -26.06 2.86
N ALA A 220 18.20 -24.91 3.53
CA ALA A 220 17.81 -24.81 4.93
C ALA A 220 16.31 -25.08 5.12
N LEU A 221 15.46 -24.55 4.24
CA LEU A 221 14.03 -24.86 4.21
C LEU A 221 13.75 -26.35 4.02
N ASP A 222 14.47 -27.01 3.11
CA ASP A 222 14.40 -28.48 2.93
C ASP A 222 14.77 -29.23 4.22
N ALA A 223 15.78 -28.76 4.97
CA ALA A 223 16.13 -29.36 6.25
C ALA A 223 15.05 -29.14 7.32
N VAL A 224 14.41 -27.96 7.37
CA VAL A 224 13.25 -27.70 8.25
C VAL A 224 12.07 -28.61 7.89
N VAL A 225 11.81 -28.82 6.60
CA VAL A 225 10.79 -29.79 6.15
C VAL A 225 11.15 -31.22 6.56
N GLN A 226 12.41 -31.63 6.44
CA GLN A 226 12.83 -32.96 6.92
C GLN A 226 12.68 -33.12 8.44
N LEU A 227 12.91 -32.05 9.21
CA LEU A 227 12.67 -32.02 10.65
C LEU A 227 11.18 -32.19 10.96
N SER A 228 10.29 -31.50 10.24
CA SER A 228 8.82 -31.66 10.38
C SER A 228 8.30 -33.06 10.03
N LYS A 229 9.05 -33.83 9.22
CA LYS A 229 8.75 -35.23 8.89
C LYS A 229 9.30 -36.23 9.91
N GLY A 230 10.08 -35.78 10.89
CA GLY A 230 10.82 -36.64 11.82
C GLY A 230 12.02 -37.36 11.19
N ALA A 231 12.41 -37.00 9.96
CA ALA A 231 13.61 -37.55 9.32
C ALA A 231 14.90 -36.99 9.94
N LEU A 232 14.82 -35.80 10.53
CA LEU A 232 15.85 -35.21 11.40
C LEU A 232 15.28 -35.08 12.80
N ARG A 233 16.11 -35.29 13.83
CA ARG A 233 15.73 -35.06 15.24
C ARG A 233 16.03 -33.63 15.70
N HIS A 234 17.17 -33.10 15.25
CA HIS A 234 17.65 -31.78 15.60
C HIS A 234 18.33 -31.12 14.39
N LEU A 235 18.11 -29.82 14.23
CA LEU A 235 18.71 -28.97 13.21
C LEU A 235 19.24 -27.67 13.84
N THR A 236 20.49 -27.34 13.57
CA THR A 236 21.06 -26.03 13.91
C THR A 236 21.22 -25.20 12.65
N LEU A 237 20.61 -24.02 12.60
CA LEU A 237 20.82 -23.01 11.56
C LEU A 237 21.73 -21.92 12.10
N VAL A 238 22.85 -21.69 11.43
CA VAL A 238 23.83 -20.67 11.79
C VAL A 238 23.82 -19.61 10.69
N GLY A 239 23.54 -18.36 11.01
CA GLY A 239 23.57 -17.31 9.99
C GLY A 239 22.90 -16.01 10.40
N VAL A 240 22.29 -15.35 9.40
CA VAL A 240 21.70 -14.01 9.51
C VAL A 240 20.17 -14.05 9.62
N ALA A 241 19.49 -12.93 9.39
CA ALA A 241 18.04 -12.79 9.56
C ALA A 241 17.19 -13.89 8.89
N ASP A 242 17.59 -14.40 7.72
CA ASP A 242 16.90 -15.50 7.04
C ASP A 242 16.76 -16.76 7.90
N ALA A 243 17.70 -17.01 8.82
CA ALA A 243 17.58 -18.10 9.79
C ALA A 243 16.40 -17.87 10.75
N GLY A 244 16.14 -16.61 11.12
CA GLY A 244 14.98 -16.19 11.90
C GLY A 244 13.66 -16.38 11.16
N LEU A 245 13.64 -16.10 9.86
CA LEU A 245 12.48 -16.40 9.02
C LEU A 245 12.19 -17.90 8.99
N LEU A 246 13.21 -18.73 8.79
CA LEU A 246 13.04 -20.18 8.79
C LEU A 246 12.59 -20.72 10.15
N ALA A 247 13.06 -20.13 11.25
CA ALA A 247 12.52 -20.38 12.59
C ALA A 247 11.05 -19.98 12.71
N ALA A 248 10.65 -18.82 12.16
CA ALA A 248 9.26 -18.39 12.17
C ALA A 248 8.36 -19.34 11.39
N ILE A 249 8.81 -19.84 10.23
CA ILE A 249 8.09 -20.86 9.45
C ILE A 249 8.04 -22.18 10.25
N GLY A 250 9.15 -22.58 10.86
CA GLY A 250 9.25 -23.75 11.74
C GLY A 250 8.23 -23.75 12.87
N ASP A 251 8.18 -22.66 13.62
CA ASP A 251 7.27 -22.47 14.75
C ASP A 251 5.81 -22.30 14.29
N TRP A 252 5.57 -21.41 13.33
CA TRP A 252 4.21 -21.00 12.97
C TRP A 252 3.49 -21.98 12.04
N LEU A 253 4.20 -22.62 11.10
CA LEU A 253 3.60 -23.54 10.13
C LEU A 253 3.80 -25.02 10.54
N PHE A 254 5.00 -25.34 11.02
CA PHE A 254 5.37 -26.73 11.34
C PHE A 254 5.21 -27.10 12.82
N ASP A 255 4.88 -26.15 13.70
CA ASP A 255 4.74 -26.35 15.17
C ASP A 255 6.01 -26.97 15.78
N LEU A 256 7.18 -26.59 15.25
CA LEU A 256 8.48 -27.06 15.72
C LEU A 256 8.87 -26.37 17.03
N LYS A 257 9.62 -27.12 17.84
CA LYS A 257 10.28 -26.63 19.05
C LYS A 257 11.53 -25.82 18.70
N VAL A 258 11.48 -24.49 18.85
CA VAL A 258 12.49 -23.54 18.41
C VAL A 258 13.20 -22.87 19.59
N ALA A 259 14.53 -22.82 19.53
CA ALA A 259 15.38 -22.00 20.41
C ALA A 259 16.29 -21.08 19.57
N ILE A 260 16.45 -19.83 20.00
CA ILE A 260 17.23 -18.82 19.29
C ILE A 260 18.26 -18.19 20.22
N TYR A 261 19.51 -18.19 19.77
CA TYR A 261 20.66 -17.62 20.45
C TYR A 261 21.27 -16.49 19.61
N SER A 262 21.78 -15.47 20.29
CA SER A 262 22.45 -14.33 19.66
C SER A 262 23.77 -14.03 20.36
N GLU A 263 24.86 -13.94 19.60
CA GLU A 263 26.23 -13.65 20.10
C GLU A 263 26.47 -12.15 20.40
N VAL A 264 25.44 -11.30 20.36
CA VAL A 264 25.59 -9.83 20.43
C VAL A 264 26.06 -9.35 21.81
N GLU A 265 26.00 -10.19 22.84
CA GLU A 265 26.52 -9.90 24.19
C GLU A 265 27.41 -11.08 24.62
N ASN A 266 28.48 -10.83 25.38
CA ASN A 266 29.48 -11.83 25.81
C ASN A 266 28.95 -12.94 26.73
N GLU A 267 27.63 -13.13 26.80
CA GLU A 267 26.93 -14.25 27.40
C GLU A 267 26.02 -14.79 26.30
N GLY A 268 26.16 -16.06 25.93
CA GLY A 268 25.36 -16.71 24.87
C GLY A 268 23.87 -16.72 25.17
N GLY A 269 23.24 -15.55 25.08
CA GLY A 269 21.94 -15.24 25.63
C GLY A 269 20.84 -15.85 24.75
N LEU A 270 20.10 -16.79 25.33
CA LEU A 270 18.84 -17.26 24.78
C LEU A 270 17.90 -16.05 24.61
N ARG A 271 17.52 -15.74 23.36
CA ARG A 271 16.63 -14.61 23.03
C ARG A 271 15.18 -15.04 22.88
N TYR A 272 14.98 -16.29 22.46
CA TYR A 272 13.65 -16.85 22.26
C TYR A 272 13.65 -18.36 22.43
N CYS A 273 12.61 -18.87 23.08
CA CYS A 273 12.31 -20.29 23.22
C CYS A 273 10.79 -20.45 23.28
N ASN A 274 10.24 -21.41 22.53
CA ASN A 274 8.80 -21.75 22.57
C ASN A 274 8.50 -23.04 23.35
N MET A 275 9.45 -23.49 24.17
CA MET A 275 9.38 -24.74 24.90
C MET A 275 9.41 -24.52 26.41
N GLU A 276 8.96 -25.54 27.15
CA GLU A 276 9.18 -25.66 28.59
C GLU A 276 10.63 -26.05 28.90
N ASP A 277 11.11 -25.70 30.10
CA ASP A 277 12.54 -25.78 30.48
C ASP A 277 13.17 -27.19 30.35
N ASP A 278 12.38 -28.27 30.42
CA ASP A 278 12.85 -29.66 30.32
C ASP A 278 12.81 -30.26 28.89
N SER A 279 12.34 -29.51 27.89
CA SER A 279 12.20 -29.99 26.51
C SER A 279 13.41 -29.66 25.63
N GLU A 280 13.89 -30.65 24.88
CA GLU A 280 14.93 -30.41 23.86
C GLU A 280 14.38 -29.67 22.63
N SER A 281 15.15 -28.70 22.13
CA SER A 281 14.87 -28.01 20.87
C SER A 281 15.00 -28.94 19.67
N GLN A 282 14.07 -28.81 18.72
CA GLN A 282 14.17 -29.45 17.41
C GLN A 282 14.92 -28.56 16.42
N LEU A 283 14.71 -27.25 16.49
CA LEU A 283 15.35 -26.25 15.65
C LEU A 283 16.07 -25.22 16.54
N THR A 284 17.39 -25.15 16.40
CA THR A 284 18.20 -24.11 17.04
C THR A 284 18.67 -23.11 15.99
N VAL A 285 18.48 -21.82 16.23
CA VAL A 285 19.07 -20.74 15.44
C VAL A 285 20.17 -20.06 16.22
N VAL A 286 21.32 -19.88 15.60
CA VAL A 286 22.43 -19.09 16.15
C VAL A 286 22.73 -17.95 15.18
N TYR A 287 22.50 -16.72 15.65
CA TYR A 287 22.88 -15.54 14.88
C TYR A 287 24.38 -15.31 14.94
N THR A 288 25.04 -15.40 13.79
CA THR A 288 26.44 -15.01 13.66
C THR A 288 26.72 -14.49 12.24
N ARG A 289 27.56 -13.45 12.18
CA ARG A 289 28.03 -12.83 10.93
C ARG A 289 29.50 -13.13 10.65
N ARG A 290 30.20 -13.71 11.63
CA ARG A 290 31.57 -14.16 11.45
C ARG A 290 31.52 -15.61 10.99
N ASP A 291 32.58 -16.04 10.30
CA ASP A 291 32.88 -17.47 10.25
C ASP A 291 33.18 -17.89 11.69
N ALA A 292 32.13 -18.29 12.42
CA ALA A 292 32.30 -18.84 13.74
C ALA A 292 33.15 -20.10 13.56
N GLY A 293 34.42 -20.01 13.95
CA GLY A 293 35.23 -21.19 14.20
C GLY A 293 34.41 -22.17 15.04
N THR A 294 34.61 -23.45 14.81
CA THR A 294 33.86 -24.64 15.24
C THR A 294 33.66 -24.84 16.76
N SER A 295 33.46 -23.78 17.54
CA SER A 295 33.38 -23.79 19.00
C SER A 295 31.96 -23.80 19.56
N LEU A 296 30.93 -23.76 18.71
CA LEU A 296 29.55 -24.03 19.12
C LEU A 296 29.36 -25.55 19.16
N THR A 297 28.85 -26.09 20.26
CA THR A 297 28.48 -27.50 20.40
C THR A 297 27.49 -27.89 19.30
N GLN A 298 28.00 -28.54 18.25
CA GLN A 298 27.20 -29.05 17.14
C GLN A 298 26.34 -30.21 17.66
N TRP A 299 25.05 -29.99 17.84
CA TRP A 299 24.07 -31.05 18.06
C TRP A 299 23.38 -31.35 16.72
N GLY A 300 23.44 -32.59 16.25
CA GLY A 300 22.77 -33.00 15.01
C GLY A 300 23.30 -32.35 13.72
N LYS A 301 22.40 -32.06 12.77
CA LYS A 301 22.75 -31.48 11.47
C LYS A 301 22.87 -29.95 11.60
N SER A 302 24.01 -29.39 11.21
CA SER A 302 24.23 -27.94 11.19
C SER A 302 24.30 -27.41 9.76
N LEU A 303 23.60 -26.31 9.47
CA LEU A 303 23.62 -25.62 8.18
C LEU A 303 23.99 -24.16 8.36
N HIS A 304 24.93 -23.68 7.54
CA HIS A 304 25.40 -22.32 7.57
C HIS A 304 24.75 -21.52 6.43
N LEU A 305 24.02 -20.48 6.80
CA LEU A 305 23.44 -19.49 5.91
C LEU A 305 24.41 -18.32 5.79
N GLN A 306 25.31 -18.39 4.81
CA GLN A 306 26.34 -17.38 4.59
C GLN A 306 25.71 -16.01 4.29
N ASP A 307 26.23 -14.95 4.92
CA ASP A 307 25.82 -13.59 4.64
C ASP A 307 26.29 -13.15 3.24
N ALA A 308 25.37 -13.11 2.29
CA ALA A 308 25.64 -12.67 0.92
C ALA A 308 25.31 -11.18 0.72
N THR A 309 24.95 -10.44 1.78
CA THR A 309 24.51 -9.03 1.70
C THR A 309 25.51 -8.14 0.98
N LEU A 310 26.82 -8.38 1.16
CA LEU A 310 27.88 -7.60 0.49
C LEU A 310 27.97 -7.87 -1.01
N LEU A 311 27.72 -9.11 -1.46
CA LEU A 311 27.70 -9.49 -2.88
C LEU A 311 26.57 -8.77 -3.63
N PHE A 312 25.57 -8.30 -2.90
CA PHE A 312 24.40 -7.63 -3.44
C PHE A 312 24.52 -6.10 -3.44
N LYS A 313 25.67 -5.56 -3.03
CA LYS A 313 25.93 -4.10 -3.02
C LYS A 313 26.55 -3.59 -4.33
N SER A 314 27.04 -4.46 -5.23
CA SER A 314 27.96 -4.06 -6.31
C SER A 314 27.35 -3.57 -7.64
N HIS A 315 26.03 -3.39 -7.74
CA HIS A 315 25.41 -2.76 -8.94
C HIS A 315 24.41 -1.63 -8.64
N ALA A 316 24.16 -1.33 -7.35
CA ALA A 316 22.96 -0.62 -6.91
C ALA A 316 23.19 0.81 -6.38
N GLN A 317 24.31 1.47 -6.71
CA GLN A 317 24.42 2.91 -6.42
C GLN A 317 23.50 3.76 -7.31
N SER A 318 23.06 3.22 -8.46
CA SER A 318 22.11 3.88 -9.37
C SER A 318 20.67 3.38 -9.24
N LYS A 319 20.46 2.10 -8.88
CA LYS A 319 19.12 1.51 -8.70
C LYS A 319 19.12 0.53 -7.51
N PRO A 320 18.48 0.87 -6.39
CA PRO A 320 18.40 -0.04 -5.26
C PRO A 320 17.63 -1.31 -5.64
N ASN A 321 18.21 -2.47 -5.33
CA ASN A 321 17.63 -3.77 -5.65
C ASN A 321 16.67 -4.19 -4.52
N GLN A 322 15.36 -4.03 -4.75
CA GLN A 322 14.30 -4.37 -3.79
C GLN A 322 14.21 -5.87 -3.49
N ASP A 323 14.73 -6.73 -4.36
CA ASP A 323 14.59 -8.18 -4.21
C ASP A 323 15.28 -8.75 -2.97
N ARG A 324 16.07 -7.93 -2.26
CA ARG A 324 16.99 -8.41 -1.22
C ARG A 324 16.90 -7.59 0.06
N VAL A 325 15.82 -6.84 0.25
CA VAL A 325 15.41 -6.28 1.55
C VAL A 325 14.62 -7.35 2.28
N VAL A 326 15.01 -7.64 3.53
CA VAL A 326 14.40 -8.69 4.35
C VAL A 326 13.66 -8.04 5.50
N GLY A 327 12.33 -8.03 5.48
CA GLY A 327 11.56 -7.44 6.56
C GLY A 327 10.09 -7.82 6.52
N GLY A 328 9.54 -8.12 7.69
CA GLY A 328 8.12 -8.39 7.84
C GLY A 328 7.31 -7.12 8.12
N ARG A 329 6.19 -7.32 8.81
CA ARG A 329 5.29 -6.23 9.22
C ARG A 329 5.56 -5.83 10.67
N VAL A 330 5.31 -4.57 11.00
CA VAL A 330 5.40 -4.06 12.38
C VAL A 330 4.02 -3.64 12.87
N PRO A 331 3.61 -3.98 14.10
CA PRO A 331 2.27 -3.69 14.53
C PRO A 331 2.11 -2.19 14.79
N TRP A 332 0.91 -1.64 14.53
CA TRP A 332 0.63 -0.20 14.66
C TRP A 332 0.96 0.37 16.05
N ARG A 333 0.84 -0.44 17.10
CA ARG A 333 1.13 -0.06 18.49
C ARG A 333 2.60 0.20 18.80
N GLU A 334 3.52 -0.27 17.98
CA GLU A 334 4.98 -0.21 18.17
C GLU A 334 5.68 -0.03 16.81
N ALA A 335 5.01 0.62 15.85
CA ALA A 335 5.48 0.75 14.49
C ALA A 335 6.76 1.58 14.41
N PHE A 336 6.87 2.64 15.21
CA PHE A 336 8.03 3.53 15.24
C PHE A 336 9.14 3.00 16.14
N GLU A 337 8.83 2.47 17.32
CA GLU A 337 9.81 1.84 18.21
C GLU A 337 10.40 0.58 17.56
N GLY A 338 9.58 -0.29 16.95
CA GLY A 338 10.04 -1.50 16.26
C GLY A 338 10.90 -1.22 15.02
N THR A 339 10.75 -0.04 14.40
CA THR A 339 11.52 0.37 13.21
C THR A 339 12.75 1.20 13.55
N PHE A 340 12.59 2.23 14.39
CA PHE A 340 13.61 3.25 14.67
C PHE A 340 14.27 3.09 16.05
N GLY A 341 13.75 2.22 16.93
CA GLY A 341 14.37 1.86 18.21
C GLY A 341 14.64 3.04 19.15
N GLU A 342 15.85 3.05 19.70
CA GLU A 342 16.31 4.02 20.72
C GLU A 342 16.14 5.48 20.30
N GLU A 343 16.32 5.79 19.01
CA GLU A 343 16.21 7.16 18.51
C GLU A 343 14.78 7.69 18.63
N PHE A 344 13.77 6.84 18.42
CA PHE A 344 12.37 7.19 18.67
C PHE A 344 12.08 7.23 20.17
N GLY A 345 12.61 6.30 20.96
CA GLY A 345 12.50 6.36 22.42
C GLY A 345 13.10 7.64 23.02
N GLY A 346 14.19 8.15 22.45
CA GLY A 346 14.76 9.46 22.79
C GLY A 346 13.85 10.63 22.41
N LEU A 347 13.17 10.54 21.27
CA LEU A 347 12.21 11.54 20.82
C LEU A 347 10.98 11.63 21.74
N LEU A 348 10.47 10.49 22.24
CA LEU A 348 9.38 10.45 23.22
C LEU A 348 9.75 11.13 24.55
N LYS A 349 11.02 11.08 24.97
CA LYS A 349 11.51 11.80 26.15
C LYS A 349 11.56 13.32 25.92
N MET A 350 11.66 13.76 24.67
CA MET A 350 11.65 15.16 24.26
C MET A 350 10.24 15.64 23.87
N PHE A 351 9.22 15.21 24.62
CA PHE A 351 7.81 15.41 24.29
C PHE A 351 7.41 16.87 24.04
N LEU A 352 8.08 17.84 24.68
CA LEU A 352 7.80 19.27 24.47
C LEU A 352 8.07 19.69 23.01
N LEU A 353 9.28 19.42 22.53
CA LEU A 353 9.68 19.78 21.17
C LEU A 353 8.95 18.91 20.14
N PHE A 354 8.80 17.62 20.43
CA PHE A 354 8.14 16.69 19.52
C PHE A 354 6.64 16.98 19.38
N GLY A 355 5.93 17.18 20.50
CA GLY A 355 4.51 17.51 20.51
C GLY A 355 4.22 18.87 19.88
N THR A 356 5.05 19.87 20.18
CA THR A 356 4.94 21.20 19.55
C THR A 356 5.13 21.13 18.03
N ALA A 357 6.09 20.34 17.53
CA ALA A 357 6.29 20.16 16.10
C ALA A 357 5.06 19.54 15.41
N ILE A 358 4.48 18.48 15.99
CA ILE A 358 3.29 17.81 15.43
C ILE A 358 2.08 18.75 15.45
N GLY A 359 1.79 19.40 16.58
CA GLY A 359 0.64 20.30 16.69
C GLY A 359 0.77 21.56 15.82
N SER A 360 1.97 22.12 15.70
CA SER A 360 2.24 23.26 14.82
C SER A 360 2.08 22.88 13.34
N ALA A 361 2.54 21.70 12.94
CA ALA A 361 2.31 21.19 11.58
C ALA A 361 0.82 21.02 11.29
N ALA A 362 0.05 20.48 12.25
CA ALA A 362 -1.39 20.33 12.13
C ALA A 362 -2.11 21.68 11.90
N ARG A 363 -1.66 22.74 12.60
CA ARG A 363 -2.17 24.11 12.39
C ARG A 363 -1.78 24.67 11.02
N VAL A 364 -0.55 24.41 10.55
CA VAL A 364 -0.11 24.78 9.19
C VAL A 364 -0.96 24.07 8.14
N PHE A 365 -1.28 22.79 8.32
CA PHE A 365 -2.17 22.07 7.40
C PHE A 365 -3.58 22.65 7.42
N SER A 366 -4.07 23.10 8.58
CA SER A 366 -5.35 23.82 8.65
C SER A 366 -5.29 25.15 7.89
N ALA A 367 -4.15 25.84 7.91
CA ALA A 367 -3.94 27.07 7.14
C ALA A 367 -3.95 26.80 5.63
N LEU A 368 -3.39 25.67 5.18
CA LEU A 368 -3.42 25.25 3.77
C LEU A 368 -4.85 24.98 3.30
N VAL A 369 -5.66 24.28 4.10
CA VAL A 369 -7.05 23.94 3.74
C VAL A 369 -7.96 25.18 3.78
N ASN A 370 -7.82 26.01 4.81
CA ASN A 370 -8.61 27.23 4.96
C ASN A 370 -8.17 28.36 4.02
N ALA A 371 -7.01 28.19 3.37
CA ALA A 371 -6.31 29.22 2.62
C ALA A 371 -6.17 30.50 3.46
N ASP A 372 -5.53 30.39 4.64
CA ASP A 372 -5.24 31.53 5.51
C ASP A 372 -4.38 32.59 4.79
N GLU A 373 -4.41 33.82 5.28
CA GLU A 373 -3.49 34.87 4.84
C GLU A 373 -2.04 34.46 5.14
N ASP A 374 -1.09 34.95 4.34
CA ASP A 374 0.35 34.63 4.38
C ASP A 374 0.78 33.22 3.93
N VAL A 375 -0.14 32.31 3.64
CA VAL A 375 0.22 30.99 3.09
C VAL A 375 0.71 31.14 1.64
N PRO A 376 1.87 30.56 1.26
CA PRO A 376 2.37 30.67 -0.11
C PRO A 376 1.40 30.10 -1.16
N GLU A 377 1.07 30.89 -2.20
CA GLU A 377 0.16 30.48 -3.28
C GLU A 377 0.57 29.15 -3.94
N GLU A 378 1.88 28.91 -4.08
CA GLU A 378 2.41 27.68 -4.68
C GLU A 378 2.00 26.43 -3.89
N TRP A 379 1.96 26.52 -2.56
CA TRP A 379 1.60 25.38 -1.70
C TRP A 379 0.11 25.14 -1.73
N LEU A 380 -0.68 26.21 -1.73
CA LEU A 380 -2.12 26.14 -1.89
C LEU A 380 -2.53 25.45 -3.20
N ARG A 381 -1.84 25.76 -4.31
CA ARG A 381 -2.10 25.11 -5.62
C ARG A 381 -1.76 23.63 -5.65
N ARG A 382 -0.74 23.21 -4.89
CA ARG A 382 -0.25 21.82 -4.88
C ARG A 382 -0.90 20.94 -3.79
N ASN A 383 -1.62 21.54 -2.84
CA ASN A 383 -2.29 20.77 -1.81
C ASN A 383 -3.36 19.86 -2.42
N THR A 384 -3.26 18.57 -2.09
CA THR A 384 -4.19 17.53 -2.58
C THR A 384 -4.86 16.76 -1.45
N ILE A 385 -4.34 16.90 -0.23
CA ILE A 385 -4.86 16.23 0.96
C ILE A 385 -5.84 17.17 1.68
N TYR A 386 -7.13 16.85 1.57
CA TYR A 386 -8.25 17.60 2.15
C TYR A 386 -9.13 16.76 3.08
N PHE A 387 -8.63 15.62 3.56
CA PHE A 387 -9.39 14.78 4.48
C PHE A 387 -9.53 15.49 5.83
N PRO A 388 -10.70 15.41 6.49
CA PRO A 388 -10.90 16.04 7.79
C PRO A 388 -9.84 15.63 8.82
N ASP A 389 -9.35 14.39 8.75
CA ASP A 389 -8.33 13.82 9.63
C ASP A 389 -6.90 14.25 9.28
N SER A 390 -6.69 15.07 8.23
CA SER A 390 -5.37 15.46 7.74
C SER A 390 -4.88 16.81 8.25
N PHE A 391 -5.71 17.57 8.99
CA PHE A 391 -5.35 18.90 9.49
C PHE A 391 -6.00 19.25 10.83
N GLY A 392 -5.51 20.30 11.47
CA GLY A 392 -6.10 20.87 12.69
C GLY A 392 -6.16 19.87 13.86
N ARG A 393 -7.20 19.97 14.69
CA ARG A 393 -7.37 19.11 15.86
C ARG A 393 -7.60 17.64 15.47
N ASN A 394 -8.37 17.41 14.41
CA ASN A 394 -8.66 16.05 13.92
C ASN A 394 -7.37 15.31 13.52
N PHE A 395 -6.38 16.01 12.95
CA PHE A 395 -5.07 15.42 12.69
C PHE A 395 -4.36 14.95 13.95
N VAL A 396 -4.44 15.71 15.05
CA VAL A 396 -3.83 15.32 16.33
C VAL A 396 -4.53 14.08 16.87
N ASP A 397 -5.86 14.03 16.82
CA ASP A 397 -6.64 12.88 17.27
C ASP A 397 -6.40 11.64 16.39
N PHE A 398 -6.40 11.81 15.07
CA PHE A 398 -6.08 10.74 14.11
C PHE A 398 -4.67 10.20 14.33
N THR A 399 -3.66 11.08 14.49
CA THR A 399 -2.27 10.68 14.72
C THR A 399 -2.14 9.79 15.94
N ARG A 400 -2.83 10.14 17.04
CA ARG A 400 -2.81 9.39 18.30
C ARG A 400 -3.55 8.07 18.21
N ASN A 401 -4.66 8.03 17.49
CA ASN A 401 -5.45 6.82 17.31
C ASN A 401 -4.74 5.84 16.37
N ARG A 402 -4.12 6.33 15.30
CA ARG A 402 -3.38 5.52 14.33
C ARG A 402 -2.06 5.00 14.90
N PHE A 403 -1.38 5.79 15.73
CA PHE A 403 -0.11 5.45 16.36
C PHE A 403 -0.21 5.54 17.88
N PRO A 404 -0.61 4.45 18.57
CA PRO A 404 -0.76 4.42 20.01
C PRO A 404 0.49 4.84 20.81
N GLU A 405 1.68 4.68 20.24
CA GLU A 405 2.96 5.16 20.81
C GLU A 405 2.96 6.67 21.09
N LEU A 406 2.16 7.44 20.34
CA LEU A 406 2.03 8.88 20.46
C LEU A 406 0.91 9.31 21.41
N ALA A 407 0.21 8.37 22.04
CA ALA A 407 -0.95 8.65 22.88
C ALA A 407 -0.60 9.13 24.31
N ALA A 408 0.69 9.21 24.66
CA ALA A 408 1.16 9.66 25.97
C ALA A 408 0.57 11.03 26.36
N LYS A 409 0.10 11.16 27.61
CA LYS A 409 -0.63 12.35 28.09
C LYS A 409 0.17 13.65 27.96
N SER A 410 1.48 13.61 28.27
CA SER A 410 2.37 14.76 28.18
C SER A 410 2.56 15.23 26.74
N LEU A 411 2.78 14.29 25.82
CA LEU A 411 2.92 14.58 24.40
C LEU A 411 1.62 15.15 23.81
N ARG A 412 0.47 14.58 24.18
CA ARG A 412 -0.85 15.05 23.79
C ARG A 412 -1.09 16.51 24.17
N ALA A 413 -0.79 16.88 25.42
CA ALA A 413 -1.02 18.23 25.92
C ALA A 413 -0.27 19.28 25.07
N GLU A 414 0.96 18.98 24.66
CA GLU A 414 1.77 19.88 23.84
C GLU A 414 1.28 19.93 22.38
N MET A 415 0.82 18.81 21.81
CA MET A 415 0.18 18.81 20.49
C MET A 415 -1.10 19.67 20.48
N GLU A 416 -1.98 19.49 21.48
CA GLU A 416 -3.24 20.23 21.59
C GLU A 416 -3.00 21.72 21.82
N LYS A 417 -1.99 22.08 22.62
CA LYS A 417 -1.58 23.48 22.82
C LYS A 417 -1.07 24.11 21.53
N ALA A 418 -0.19 23.43 20.79
CA ALA A 418 0.39 23.97 19.57
C ALA A 418 -0.61 24.06 18.41
N VAL A 419 -1.64 23.20 18.35
CA VAL A 419 -2.66 23.30 17.29
C VAL A 419 -3.57 24.52 17.45
N GLN A 420 -3.66 25.07 18.67
CA GLN A 420 -4.48 26.25 19.00
C GLN A 420 -3.80 27.57 18.62
N ILE A 421 -2.56 27.55 18.11
CA ILE A 421 -1.88 28.76 17.63
C ILE A 421 -2.74 29.47 16.58
N HIS A 422 -2.96 30.77 16.76
CA HIS A 422 -3.95 31.51 15.97
C HIS A 422 -3.48 31.79 14.54
N THR A 423 -2.21 32.15 14.35
CA THR A 423 -1.70 32.58 13.03
C THR A 423 -0.82 31.53 12.36
N TYR A 424 -0.83 31.52 11.02
CA TYR A 424 0.06 30.68 10.23
C TYR A 424 1.55 30.95 10.52
N LYS A 425 1.94 32.24 10.64
CA LYS A 425 3.33 32.65 10.89
C LYS A 425 3.85 32.16 12.24
N GLU A 426 3.05 32.27 13.30
CA GLU A 426 3.43 31.77 14.63
C GLU A 426 3.54 30.25 14.64
N ALA A 427 2.61 29.54 13.98
CA ALA A 427 2.68 28.08 13.87
C ALA A 427 3.92 27.63 13.10
N LEU A 428 4.26 28.33 12.02
CA LEU A 428 5.50 28.09 11.28
C LEU A 428 6.73 28.32 12.16
N ALA A 429 6.80 29.44 12.88
CA ALA A 429 7.93 29.74 13.76
C ALA A 429 8.08 28.70 14.89
N ALA A 430 6.96 28.25 15.49
CA ALA A 430 6.96 27.20 16.51
C ALA A 430 7.43 25.85 15.95
N PHE A 431 7.02 25.51 14.72
CA PHE A 431 7.50 24.32 14.02
C PHE A 431 9.02 24.38 13.77
N GLU A 432 9.51 25.46 13.16
CA GLU A 432 10.94 25.64 12.86
C GLU A 432 11.80 25.65 14.13
N GLY A 433 11.32 26.32 15.18
CA GLY A 433 11.98 26.34 16.49
C GLY A 433 12.08 24.95 17.12
N SER A 434 11.01 24.16 17.04
CA SER A 434 10.97 22.79 17.56
C SER A 434 11.93 21.87 16.79
N MET A 435 11.90 21.92 15.46
CA MET A 435 12.80 21.15 14.59
C MET A 435 14.27 21.51 14.83
N SER A 436 14.57 22.80 15.03
CA SER A 436 15.92 23.27 15.36
C SER A 436 16.38 22.79 16.75
N GLY A 437 15.48 22.76 17.74
CA GLY A 437 15.76 22.20 19.07
C GLY A 437 16.06 20.70 19.04
N LEU A 438 15.29 19.95 18.26
CA LEU A 438 15.53 18.52 18.01
C LEU A 438 16.88 18.29 17.30
N ALA A 439 17.20 19.11 16.30
CA ALA A 439 18.46 19.01 15.57
C ALA A 439 19.69 19.15 16.49
N LYS A 440 19.64 20.11 17.43
CA LYS A 440 20.70 20.32 18.43
C LYS A 440 20.94 19.11 19.34
N SER A 441 19.90 18.32 19.60
CA SER A 441 19.96 17.18 20.52
C SER A 441 20.18 15.83 19.81
N CYS A 442 19.99 15.78 18.49
CA CYS A 442 20.00 14.53 17.73
C CYS A 442 21.40 13.91 17.55
N GLY A 443 22.43 14.73 17.33
CA GLY A 443 23.82 14.27 17.15
C GLY A 443 24.08 13.39 15.90
N CYS A 444 23.16 13.32 14.94
CA CYS A 444 23.33 12.55 13.71
C CYS A 444 24.08 13.34 12.61
N LYS A 445 24.56 12.66 11.56
CA LYS A 445 25.28 13.30 10.42
C LYS A 445 24.46 14.31 9.62
N VAL A 446 23.13 14.23 9.66
CA VAL A 446 22.26 15.19 8.98
C VAL A 446 22.19 16.49 9.77
N CYS A 447 22.22 16.41 11.10
CA CYS A 447 22.11 17.57 12.00
C CYS A 447 23.48 18.11 12.45
N SER A 448 24.54 17.30 12.38
CA SER A 448 25.88 17.64 12.85
C SER A 448 26.91 17.41 11.73
N THR A 449 27.78 18.41 11.50
CA THR A 449 28.89 18.33 10.54
C THR A 449 30.12 17.59 11.10
N ALA A 450 30.06 17.13 12.36
CA ALA A 450 31.16 16.49 13.04
C ALA A 450 31.52 15.13 12.41
N PRO A 451 32.77 14.91 11.99
CA PRO A 451 33.22 13.61 11.49
C PRO A 451 33.23 12.57 12.62
N GLY A 452 32.70 11.37 12.35
CA GLY A 452 32.80 10.22 13.26
C GLY A 452 31.52 9.80 14.00
N SER A 453 30.38 10.46 13.80
CA SER A 453 29.14 10.02 14.47
C SER A 453 28.74 8.59 14.08
N ALA A 454 28.33 7.81 15.07
CA ALA A 454 27.78 6.47 14.85
C ALA A 454 26.56 6.56 13.91
N PRO A 455 26.34 5.52 13.08
CA PRO A 455 25.15 5.45 12.25
C PRO A 455 23.89 5.35 13.11
N ARG A 456 23.06 6.40 13.12
CA ARG A 456 21.79 6.46 13.86
C ARG A 456 20.71 7.11 13.01
N TYR A 457 19.45 6.76 13.26
CA TYR A 457 18.33 7.49 12.68
C TYR A 457 18.31 8.95 13.17
N CYS A 458 17.89 9.87 12.31
CA CYS A 458 17.82 11.28 12.62
C CYS A 458 16.46 11.60 13.28
N MET A 459 16.46 12.13 14.51
CA MET A 459 15.23 12.53 15.23
C MET A 459 14.39 13.56 14.47
N VAL A 460 15.03 14.49 13.76
CA VAL A 460 14.35 15.48 12.91
C VAL A 460 13.66 14.79 11.73
N ALA A 461 14.34 13.83 11.10
CA ALA A 461 13.76 13.06 10.00
C ALA A 461 12.64 12.14 10.49
N ILE A 462 12.80 11.47 11.63
CA ILE A 462 11.74 10.68 12.27
C ILE A 462 10.51 11.55 12.52
N THR A 463 10.69 12.75 13.11
CA THR A 463 9.59 13.68 13.38
C THR A 463 8.83 14.06 12.10
N ALA A 464 9.55 14.45 11.05
CA ALA A 464 8.95 14.76 9.76
C ALA A 464 8.28 13.54 9.12
N THR A 465 8.84 12.34 9.28
CA THR A 465 8.27 11.08 8.79
C THR A 465 6.96 10.75 9.49
N VAL A 466 6.89 10.88 10.82
CA VAL A 466 5.66 10.71 11.61
C VAL A 466 4.57 11.64 11.07
N ILE A 467 4.89 12.92 10.89
CA ILE A 467 3.92 13.92 10.41
C ILE A 467 3.43 13.60 8.99
N ARG A 468 4.33 13.24 8.06
CA ARG A 468 3.96 12.85 6.69
C ARG A 468 3.13 11.57 6.67
N LEU A 469 3.51 10.55 7.44
CA LEU A 469 2.75 9.31 7.56
C LEU A 469 1.35 9.58 8.07
N ALA A 470 1.20 10.28 9.20
CA ALA A 470 -0.11 10.61 9.75
C ALA A 470 -0.96 11.41 8.75
N ARG A 471 -0.37 12.41 8.07
CA ARG A 471 -1.12 13.25 7.14
C ARG A 471 -1.61 12.45 5.95
N THR A 472 -0.75 11.63 5.35
CA THR A 472 -1.13 10.87 4.14
C THR A 472 -2.04 9.69 4.46
N LEU A 473 -1.84 9.01 5.61
CA LEU A 473 -2.69 7.91 6.05
C LEU A 473 -4.12 8.35 6.40
N SER A 474 -4.38 9.64 6.62
CA SER A 474 -5.74 10.17 6.80
C SER A 474 -6.66 9.89 5.60
N GLY A 475 -6.09 9.77 4.40
CA GLY A 475 -6.79 9.41 3.17
C GLY A 475 -6.79 7.91 2.85
N ILE A 476 -6.28 7.06 3.75
CA ILE A 476 -6.08 5.64 3.52
C ILE A 476 -6.82 4.81 4.57
N SER A 477 -7.75 3.99 4.10
CA SER A 477 -8.50 3.02 4.90
C SER A 477 -7.92 1.62 4.69
N SER A 478 -7.18 1.11 5.67
CA SER A 478 -6.66 -0.26 5.65
C SER A 478 -7.59 -1.18 6.41
N ILE A 479 -7.78 -2.41 5.92
CA ILE A 479 -8.49 -3.43 6.70
C ILE A 479 -7.80 -3.73 8.04
N ASP A 480 -8.59 -4.11 9.03
CA ASP A 480 -8.10 -4.58 10.33
C ASP A 480 -7.13 -5.76 10.18
N GLY A 481 -6.12 -5.79 11.04
CA GLY A 481 -5.03 -6.76 11.00
C GLY A 481 -3.96 -6.47 9.94
N LEU A 482 -4.21 -5.58 8.96
CA LEU A 482 -3.17 -5.19 8.02
C LEU A 482 -2.22 -4.15 8.63
N HIS A 483 -0.99 -4.59 8.84
CA HIS A 483 0.07 -3.80 9.45
C HIS A 483 1.06 -3.25 8.41
N PRO A 484 1.69 -2.09 8.66
CA PRO A 484 2.71 -1.54 7.76
C PRO A 484 3.93 -2.47 7.70
N THR A 485 4.61 -2.48 6.56
CA THR A 485 5.89 -3.18 6.43
C THR A 485 6.99 -2.32 7.03
N ARG A 486 7.99 -2.96 7.66
CA ARG A 486 9.18 -2.24 8.14
C ARG A 486 9.89 -1.52 7.00
N ALA A 487 9.96 -2.17 5.83
CA ALA A 487 10.60 -1.62 4.64
C ALA A 487 9.90 -0.34 4.15
N GLY A 488 8.56 -0.34 4.21
CA GLY A 488 7.76 0.83 3.88
C GLY A 488 8.04 2.02 4.79
N LEU A 489 8.10 1.81 6.10
CA LEU A 489 8.41 2.87 7.07
C LEU A 489 9.83 3.43 6.89
N GLU A 490 10.82 2.55 6.71
CA GLU A 490 12.21 2.96 6.41
C GLU A 490 12.32 3.75 5.09
N TYR A 491 11.53 3.39 4.08
CA TYR A 491 11.51 4.10 2.81
C TYR A 491 10.88 5.50 2.94
N ILE A 492 9.77 5.65 3.66
CA ILE A 492 9.20 6.98 3.94
C ILE A 492 10.17 7.82 4.77
N TYR A 493 10.92 7.20 5.67
CA TYR A 493 12.04 7.85 6.35
C TYR A 493 13.14 8.32 5.38
N GLU A 494 13.63 7.49 4.47
CA GLU A 494 14.65 7.86 3.48
C GLU A 494 14.20 9.05 2.63
N THR A 495 12.98 8.99 2.07
CA THR A 495 12.47 10.08 1.21
C THR A 495 12.40 11.39 1.99
N THR A 496 12.01 11.33 3.26
CA THR A 496 11.93 12.50 4.13
C THR A 496 13.32 13.02 4.53
N GLN A 497 14.24 12.13 4.87
CA GLN A 497 15.64 12.48 5.15
C GLN A 497 16.31 13.13 3.94
N THR A 498 15.99 12.67 2.72
CA THR A 498 16.48 13.26 1.47
C THR A 498 15.95 14.68 1.29
N ARG A 499 14.66 14.92 1.57
CA ARG A 499 14.06 16.26 1.55
C ARG A 499 14.76 17.19 2.55
N ILE A 500 14.94 16.75 3.79
CA ILE A 500 15.64 17.52 4.83
C ILE A 500 17.07 17.84 4.42
N SER A 501 17.83 16.83 3.94
CA SER A 501 19.22 17.00 3.54
C SER A 501 19.37 18.00 2.38
N ARG A 502 18.37 18.10 1.50
CA ARG A 502 18.34 19.08 0.41
C ARG A 502 18.07 20.49 0.92
N LEU A 503 17.20 20.65 1.91
CA LEU A 503 16.97 21.95 2.56
C LEU A 503 18.24 22.45 3.27
N SER A 504 19.00 21.56 3.90
CA SER A 504 20.25 21.91 4.60
C SER A 504 21.43 22.26 3.67
N ARG A 505 21.38 21.92 2.37
CA ARG A 505 22.48 22.13 1.40
C ARG A 505 22.27 23.33 0.47
N GLN A 506 21.38 24.24 0.81
CA GLN A 506 21.01 25.34 -0.09
C GLN A 506 22.12 26.40 -0.20
N ASP A 507 22.55 26.67 -1.44
CA ASP A 507 23.53 27.70 -1.80
C ASP A 507 22.92 29.12 -1.69
N GLY A 508 22.65 29.61 -0.48
CA GLY A 508 22.48 31.03 -0.11
C GLY A 508 21.45 31.93 -0.83
N LYS A 509 20.88 31.53 -1.98
CA LYS A 509 20.04 32.35 -2.86
C LYS A 509 18.55 32.20 -2.58
N THR A 510 18.13 31.12 -1.92
CA THR A 510 16.75 30.93 -1.46
C THR A 510 16.73 29.95 -0.29
N ILE A 511 16.64 30.46 0.95
CA ILE A 511 16.50 29.63 2.16
C ILE A 511 15.04 29.17 2.25
N ARG A 512 14.80 27.87 2.11
CA ARG A 512 13.47 27.29 2.28
C ARG A 512 13.28 26.81 3.73
N PRO A 513 12.10 27.03 4.34
CA PRO A 513 11.81 26.56 5.70
C PRO A 513 11.75 25.03 5.78
N MET A 514 12.02 24.46 6.95
CA MET A 514 11.93 23.02 7.23
C MET A 514 10.53 22.45 6.99
N ILE A 515 9.47 23.26 7.14
CA ILE A 515 8.09 22.86 6.83
C ILE A 515 7.93 22.34 5.38
N CYS A 516 8.80 22.77 4.45
CA CYS A 516 8.83 22.27 3.07
C CYS A 516 9.11 20.74 3.02
N ALA A 517 9.80 20.20 4.02
CA ALA A 517 10.08 18.77 4.10
C ALA A 517 8.79 17.94 4.26
N ILE A 518 7.73 18.51 4.82
CA ILE A 518 6.46 17.82 5.10
C ILE A 518 5.27 18.34 4.28
N THR A 519 5.48 19.36 3.45
CA THR A 519 4.43 19.97 2.61
C THR A 519 4.52 19.45 1.17
N GLU A 520 3.41 18.94 0.62
CA GLU A 520 3.34 18.42 -0.75
C GLU A 520 3.79 19.47 -1.77
N GLY A 521 4.69 19.08 -2.66
CA GLY A 521 5.15 19.91 -3.74
C GLY A 521 5.94 21.13 -3.30
N ALA A 522 6.29 21.31 -2.02
CA ALA A 522 7.06 22.47 -1.58
C ALA A 522 8.53 22.47 -2.05
N ILE A 523 9.02 21.34 -2.60
CA ILE A 523 10.39 21.16 -3.10
C ILE A 523 10.32 20.72 -4.59
N PRO A 524 10.37 21.67 -5.56
CA PRO A 524 10.12 21.40 -6.99
C PRO A 524 11.09 20.42 -7.65
N ASP A 525 12.32 20.30 -7.16
CA ASP A 525 13.36 19.41 -7.66
C ASP A 525 13.25 17.97 -7.11
N LEU A 526 12.32 17.74 -6.15
CA LEU A 526 12.06 16.43 -5.55
C LEU A 526 10.66 15.89 -5.89
N LYS A 527 10.15 16.16 -7.10
CA LYS A 527 8.84 15.64 -7.56
C LYS A 527 8.69 14.12 -7.42
N TRP A 528 9.78 13.35 -7.57
CA TRP A 528 9.77 11.90 -7.40
C TRP A 528 9.44 11.44 -5.95
N THR A 529 9.57 12.32 -4.96
CA THR A 529 9.17 12.06 -3.57
C THR A 529 7.70 12.36 -3.29
N GLU A 530 7.00 12.94 -4.28
CA GLU A 530 5.56 13.16 -4.27
C GLU A 530 4.91 12.01 -5.04
N VAL A 531 3.98 11.32 -4.39
CA VAL A 531 3.30 10.15 -4.93
C VAL A 531 1.81 10.22 -4.64
N SER A 532 0.97 9.63 -5.48
CA SER A 532 -0.46 9.48 -5.19
C SER A 532 -0.69 8.68 -3.90
N LEU A 533 -1.88 8.82 -3.31
CA LEU A 533 -2.29 8.03 -2.14
C LEU A 533 -2.19 6.52 -2.40
N LEU A 534 -2.55 6.07 -3.60
CA LEU A 534 -2.43 4.66 -4.01
C LEU A 534 -0.99 4.17 -3.91
N ARG A 535 -0.06 4.95 -4.46
CA ARG A 535 1.36 4.60 -4.44
C ARG A 535 1.98 4.75 -3.05
N PHE A 536 1.53 5.72 -2.27
CA PHE A 536 1.89 5.84 -0.85
C PHE A 536 1.44 4.61 -0.06
N ALA A 537 0.23 4.12 -0.29
CA ALA A 537 -0.26 2.89 0.32
C ALA A 537 0.64 1.69 -0.05
N HIS A 538 1.06 1.55 -1.30
CA HIS A 538 2.01 0.51 -1.71
C HIS A 538 3.38 0.62 -1.04
N HIS A 539 3.87 1.84 -0.83
CA HIS A 539 5.09 2.04 -0.04
C HIS A 539 4.91 1.48 1.37
N VAL A 540 3.85 1.88 2.07
CA VAL A 540 3.62 1.53 3.48
C VAL A 540 3.26 0.06 3.68
N PHE A 541 2.38 -0.50 2.85
CA PHE A 541 1.81 -1.84 3.06
C PHE A 541 2.45 -2.93 2.21
N GLY A 542 3.11 -2.57 1.11
CA GLY A 542 3.81 -3.48 0.20
C GLY A 542 5.34 -3.30 0.19
N GLY A 543 5.90 -2.36 0.96
CA GLY A 543 7.35 -2.17 1.08
C GLY A 543 8.08 -1.74 -0.21
N GLN A 544 7.34 -1.26 -1.21
CA GLN A 544 7.88 -0.98 -2.54
C GLN A 544 8.70 0.32 -2.61
N THR A 545 9.73 0.39 -3.46
CA THR A 545 10.55 1.61 -3.67
C THR A 545 10.64 2.03 -5.15
N PHE A 546 9.66 2.77 -5.66
CA PHE A 546 9.58 3.14 -7.08
C PHE A 546 10.51 4.32 -7.49
N HIS A 547 11.84 4.19 -7.35
CA HIS A 547 12.76 5.32 -7.63
C HIS A 547 12.76 5.83 -9.08
N ASP A 548 12.35 5.00 -10.06
CA ASP A 548 12.47 5.30 -11.50
C ASP A 548 11.13 5.29 -12.27
N VAL A 549 10.02 4.92 -11.64
CA VAL A 549 8.73 4.79 -12.34
C VAL A 549 7.94 6.06 -12.09
N ASN A 550 7.59 6.83 -13.12
CA ASN A 550 6.68 7.95 -12.94
C ASN A 550 5.31 7.42 -12.50
N ASP A 551 4.67 8.10 -11.56
CA ASP A 551 3.29 7.76 -11.21
C ASP A 551 2.42 7.95 -12.46
N GLU A 552 1.71 6.90 -12.86
CA GLU A 552 0.87 6.98 -14.05
C GLU A 552 -0.42 7.72 -13.69
N PRO A 553 -0.63 8.92 -14.25
CA PRO A 553 -1.82 9.69 -13.93
C PRO A 553 -3.08 8.92 -14.38
N GLY A 554 -4.11 8.92 -13.53
CA GLY A 554 -5.39 8.25 -13.83
C GLY A 554 -5.49 6.80 -13.31
N SER A 555 -4.52 6.32 -12.52
CA SER A 555 -4.67 5.02 -11.85
C SER A 555 -5.72 5.08 -10.75
N SER A 556 -6.66 4.14 -10.75
CA SER A 556 -7.77 4.08 -9.78
C SER A 556 -7.70 2.85 -8.86
N ALA A 557 -7.04 1.78 -9.30
CA ALA A 557 -6.68 0.65 -8.45
C ALA A 557 -5.37 0.00 -8.93
N THR A 558 -4.60 -0.54 -8.00
CA THR A 558 -3.33 -1.24 -8.27
C THR A 558 -3.09 -2.35 -7.27
N VAL A 559 -2.43 -3.41 -7.72
CA VAL A 559 -2.03 -4.54 -6.89
C VAL A 559 -0.51 -4.68 -6.93
N PHE A 560 0.10 -4.84 -5.76
CA PHE A 560 1.52 -5.10 -5.65
C PHE A 560 1.82 -5.95 -4.41
N GLN A 561 2.71 -6.95 -4.55
CA GLN A 561 3.08 -7.89 -3.49
C GLN A 561 1.87 -8.45 -2.70
N GLY A 562 0.78 -8.78 -3.41
CA GLY A 562 -0.41 -9.33 -2.77
C GLY A 562 -1.25 -8.33 -1.98
N VAL A 563 -1.01 -7.02 -2.11
CA VAL A 563 -1.81 -5.96 -1.53
C VAL A 563 -2.53 -5.19 -2.64
N CYS A 564 -3.85 -5.10 -2.55
CA CYS A 564 -4.70 -4.34 -3.46
C CYS A 564 -5.04 -2.99 -2.83
N CYS A 565 -4.79 -1.91 -3.58
CA CYS A 565 -5.16 -0.55 -3.23
C CYS A 565 -6.13 -0.01 -4.29
N TYR A 566 -7.26 0.58 -3.89
CA TYR A 566 -8.24 1.15 -4.82
C TYR A 566 -8.98 2.36 -4.23
N LEU A 567 -9.47 3.24 -5.09
CA LEU A 567 -10.28 4.40 -4.69
C LEU A 567 -11.71 3.98 -4.34
N ASP A 568 -12.28 4.52 -3.26
CA ASP A 568 -13.62 4.16 -2.79
C ASP A 568 -14.74 4.50 -3.78
N ILE A 569 -14.51 5.49 -4.67
CA ILE A 569 -15.40 5.78 -5.80
C ILE A 569 -15.68 4.56 -6.68
N LEU A 570 -14.81 3.55 -6.71
CA LEU A 570 -15.03 2.30 -7.48
C LEU A 570 -16.00 1.33 -6.78
N ARG A 571 -16.27 1.54 -5.49
CA ARG A 571 -17.16 0.74 -4.65
C ARG A 571 -18.53 1.38 -4.54
N GLU A 572 -18.56 2.62 -4.03
CA GLU A 572 -19.78 3.36 -3.74
C GLU A 572 -19.68 4.79 -4.32
N PRO A 573 -19.82 4.97 -5.66
CA PRO A 573 -19.74 6.29 -6.30
C PRO A 573 -20.87 7.24 -5.93
N LEU A 574 -22.00 6.72 -5.43
CA LEU A 574 -23.21 7.48 -5.09
C LEU A 574 -23.34 7.76 -3.59
N GLN A 575 -22.24 7.70 -2.82
CA GLN A 575 -22.28 8.00 -1.38
C GLN A 575 -22.34 9.51 -1.10
N ASP A 576 -22.90 9.87 0.07
CA ASP A 576 -23.05 11.27 0.51
C ASP A 576 -21.71 11.92 0.91
N ASP A 577 -20.81 11.16 1.56
CA ASP A 577 -19.50 11.70 1.94
C ASP A 577 -18.56 11.79 0.73
N HIS A 578 -18.47 12.99 0.19
CA HIS A 578 -17.60 13.29 -0.94
C HIS A 578 -16.10 13.08 -0.63
N THR A 579 -15.67 13.23 0.62
CA THR A 579 -14.28 12.97 1.00
C THR A 579 -13.97 11.48 1.08
N ALA A 580 -14.97 10.65 1.41
CA ALA A 580 -14.83 9.21 1.41
C ALA A 580 -14.61 8.65 0.01
N LEU A 581 -15.25 9.21 -1.03
CA LEU A 581 -14.99 8.85 -2.44
C LEU A 581 -13.50 8.93 -2.83
N ALA A 582 -12.78 9.87 -2.22
CA ALA A 582 -11.36 10.12 -2.46
C ALA A 582 -10.41 9.24 -1.65
N ARG A 583 -10.93 8.46 -0.69
CA ARG A 583 -10.11 7.58 0.15
C ARG A 583 -9.61 6.38 -0.66
N VAL A 584 -8.41 5.94 -0.32
CA VAL A 584 -7.83 4.69 -0.81
C VAL A 584 -8.12 3.59 0.19
N ASN A 585 -8.79 2.54 -0.25
CA ASN A 585 -8.95 1.31 0.53
C ASN A 585 -7.78 0.37 0.25
N VAL A 586 -7.30 -0.31 1.28
CA VAL A 586 -6.17 -1.24 1.22
C VAL A 586 -6.55 -2.58 1.86
N LEU A 587 -6.41 -3.65 1.09
CA LEU A 587 -6.68 -5.01 1.53
C LEU A 587 -5.79 -6.03 0.83
N PRO A 588 -5.55 -7.22 1.42
CA PRO A 588 -4.82 -8.28 0.74
C PRO A 588 -5.58 -8.87 -0.44
N GLY A 589 -4.87 -9.18 -1.53
CA GLY A 589 -5.39 -9.89 -2.70
C GLY A 589 -5.22 -9.13 -4.01
N HIS A 590 -6.15 -9.35 -4.95
CA HIS A 590 -6.03 -8.89 -6.34
C HIS A 590 -7.27 -8.15 -6.82
N ILE A 591 -7.19 -7.51 -8.00
CA ILE A 591 -8.35 -6.99 -8.72
C ILE A 591 -8.88 -8.13 -9.59
N GLN A 592 -10.19 -8.38 -9.51
CA GLN A 592 -10.85 -9.42 -10.27
C GLN A 592 -12.02 -8.85 -11.10
N PHE A 593 -12.05 -9.25 -12.38
CA PHE A 593 -13.11 -8.93 -13.34
C PHE A 593 -13.34 -10.16 -14.24
N GLU A 594 -14.60 -10.56 -14.41
CA GLU A 594 -14.99 -11.73 -15.23
C GLU A 594 -14.20 -13.04 -14.94
N GLY A 595 -13.79 -13.24 -13.69
CA GLY A 595 -12.99 -14.40 -13.27
C GLY A 595 -11.48 -14.25 -13.48
N ARG A 596 -11.02 -13.22 -14.20
CA ARG A 596 -9.61 -12.93 -14.45
C ARG A 596 -9.04 -12.01 -13.38
N LEU A 597 -7.72 -12.10 -13.19
CA LEU A 597 -6.98 -11.25 -12.27
C LEU A 597 -6.22 -10.15 -13.02
N PHE A 598 -6.25 -8.95 -12.47
CA PHE A 598 -5.58 -7.78 -13.01
C PHE A 598 -4.68 -7.16 -11.94
N SER A 599 -3.55 -6.59 -12.38
CA SER A 599 -2.63 -5.87 -11.51
C SER A 599 -2.95 -4.38 -11.42
N LYS A 600 -3.74 -3.85 -12.36
CA LYS A 600 -4.00 -2.42 -12.49
C LYS A 600 -5.34 -2.11 -13.13
N LEU A 601 -5.96 -1.03 -12.63
CA LEU A 601 -7.13 -0.36 -13.16
C LEU A 601 -6.79 1.12 -13.37
N GLY A 602 -6.86 1.59 -14.61
CA GLY A 602 -6.55 2.98 -15.00
C GLY A 602 -7.65 3.58 -15.87
N GLU A 603 -7.65 4.89 -16.03
CA GLU A 603 -8.64 5.59 -16.85
C GLU A 603 -8.25 5.67 -18.32
N GLN A 604 -9.26 5.75 -19.19
CA GLN A 604 -9.09 6.15 -20.58
C GLN A 604 -9.12 7.69 -20.69
N SER A 605 -8.46 8.26 -21.70
CA SER A 605 -8.57 9.70 -21.96
C SER A 605 -10.00 10.05 -22.36
N THR A 606 -10.77 10.70 -21.49
CA THR A 606 -12.18 11.03 -21.76
C THR A 606 -12.35 12.38 -22.47
N SER A 607 -13.44 12.52 -23.23
CA SER A 607 -13.73 13.72 -24.05
C SER A 607 -14.14 14.95 -23.24
N LEU A 608 -14.53 14.78 -21.97
CA LEU A 608 -14.86 15.87 -21.06
C LEU A 608 -13.60 16.57 -20.51
N TYR A 609 -12.43 15.95 -20.66
CA TYR A 609 -11.18 16.43 -20.12
C TYR A 609 -10.22 16.89 -21.22
N ASP A 610 -9.63 18.06 -21.01
CA ASP A 610 -8.53 18.57 -21.84
C ASP A 610 -7.28 18.66 -20.95
N PRO A 611 -6.23 17.85 -21.18
CA PRO A 611 -5.01 17.87 -20.37
C PRO A 611 -4.27 19.23 -20.40
N THR A 612 -4.58 20.11 -21.34
CA THR A 612 -3.98 21.46 -21.43
C THR A 612 -4.70 22.50 -20.56
N SER A 613 -5.85 22.15 -19.96
CA SER A 613 -6.68 23.06 -19.18
C SER A 613 -6.03 23.60 -17.89
N PHE A 614 -5.04 22.90 -17.32
CA PHE A 614 -4.28 23.38 -16.15
C PHE A 614 -3.44 24.64 -16.41
N VAL A 615 -3.23 25.00 -17.68
CA VAL A 615 -2.34 26.10 -18.08
C VAL A 615 -3.11 27.38 -18.43
N GLN A 616 -4.46 27.36 -18.42
CA GLN A 616 -5.20 28.53 -18.88
C GLN A 616 -5.25 29.66 -17.85
N PRO A 617 -5.21 30.94 -18.31
CA PRO A 617 -5.38 32.10 -17.45
C PRO A 617 -6.77 32.12 -16.79
N ARG A 618 -6.90 32.89 -15.70
CA ARG A 618 -8.12 33.09 -14.90
C ARG A 618 -9.37 33.12 -15.81
N PRO A 619 -10.33 32.18 -15.67
CA PRO A 619 -11.60 32.34 -16.35
C PRO A 619 -12.27 33.60 -15.80
N LYS A 620 -12.49 34.59 -16.68
CA LYS A 620 -12.90 35.94 -16.30
C LYS A 620 -14.28 36.02 -15.64
N LYS A 621 -15.11 34.95 -15.71
CA LYS A 621 -16.52 35.01 -15.32
C LYS A 621 -17.12 33.76 -14.66
N CYS A 622 -16.62 32.53 -14.89
CA CYS A 622 -17.20 31.31 -14.31
C CYS A 622 -16.12 30.23 -14.08
N CYS A 623 -16.17 29.54 -12.93
CA CYS A 623 -15.28 28.41 -12.59
C CYS A 623 -15.76 27.06 -13.19
N VAL A 624 -16.93 27.04 -13.81
CA VAL A 624 -17.49 25.86 -14.47
C VAL A 624 -17.46 26.10 -15.99
N PRO A 625 -16.78 25.27 -16.80
CA PRO A 625 -16.79 25.45 -18.24
C PRO A 625 -18.15 25.08 -18.84
N ASP A 626 -18.56 25.77 -19.90
CA ASP A 626 -19.86 25.56 -20.58
C ASP A 626 -20.05 24.10 -21.02
N ARG A 627 -18.98 23.39 -21.40
CA ARG A 627 -19.02 21.95 -21.76
C ARG A 627 -19.55 21.06 -20.63
N VAL A 628 -19.32 21.46 -19.38
CA VAL A 628 -19.72 20.72 -18.17
C VAL A 628 -21.16 21.03 -17.84
N VAL A 629 -21.55 22.30 -17.95
CA VAL A 629 -22.95 22.72 -17.83
C VAL A 629 -23.80 21.96 -18.84
N GLN A 630 -23.39 21.94 -20.12
CA GLN A 630 -24.07 21.16 -21.16
C GLN A 630 -24.09 19.66 -20.88
N ALA A 631 -23.02 19.10 -20.30
CA ALA A 631 -22.99 17.68 -19.93
C ALA A 631 -23.98 17.37 -18.81
N ILE A 632 -24.05 18.21 -17.78
CA ILE A 632 -25.02 18.11 -16.69
C ILE A 632 -26.45 18.18 -17.24
N GLU A 633 -26.75 19.17 -18.08
CA GLU A 633 -28.06 19.32 -18.71
C GLU A 633 -28.47 18.11 -19.56
N GLN A 634 -27.51 17.50 -20.28
CA GLN A 634 -27.76 16.35 -21.15
C GLN A 634 -27.95 15.03 -20.39
N CYS A 635 -27.34 14.91 -19.21
CA CYS A 635 -27.21 13.66 -18.46
C CYS A 635 -28.05 13.63 -17.18
N PHE A 636 -28.76 14.71 -16.85
CA PHE A 636 -29.59 14.85 -15.65
C PHE A 636 -30.65 13.74 -15.52
N GLY A 637 -30.79 13.18 -14.31
CA GLY A 637 -31.69 12.07 -14.02
C GLY A 637 -31.38 10.82 -14.84
N GLY A 638 -30.15 10.72 -15.34
CA GLY A 638 -29.60 9.59 -16.06
C GLY A 638 -29.13 8.49 -15.11
N HIS A 639 -28.78 7.34 -15.70
CA HIS A 639 -28.22 6.22 -14.94
C HIS A 639 -26.69 6.20 -15.07
N LEU A 640 -26.02 5.96 -13.95
CA LEU A 640 -24.58 5.77 -13.87
C LEU A 640 -24.25 4.30 -14.12
N GLU A 641 -23.42 4.03 -15.12
CA GLU A 641 -22.90 2.70 -15.45
C GLU A 641 -21.37 2.72 -15.35
N LEU A 642 -20.78 1.63 -14.86
CA LEU A 642 -19.33 1.44 -14.88
C LEU A 642 -18.94 0.66 -16.14
N ILE A 643 -18.11 1.27 -16.97
CA ILE A 643 -17.61 0.67 -18.21
C ILE A 643 -16.18 0.20 -17.98
N LEU A 644 -15.93 -1.07 -18.30
CA LEU A 644 -14.63 -1.70 -18.20
C LEU A 644 -14.19 -2.21 -19.55
N THR A 645 -12.96 -1.88 -19.95
CA THR A 645 -12.37 -2.36 -21.19
C THR A 645 -11.04 -3.01 -20.88
N GLU A 646 -10.85 -4.26 -21.28
CA GLU A 646 -9.54 -4.90 -21.16
C GLU A 646 -8.56 -4.26 -22.15
N THR A 647 -7.40 -3.89 -21.64
CA THR A 647 -6.30 -3.38 -22.45
C THR A 647 -5.00 -4.08 -22.12
N ILE A 648 -4.07 -4.05 -23.07
CA ILE A 648 -2.72 -4.53 -22.86
C ILE A 648 -1.86 -3.30 -22.57
N SER A 649 -1.30 -3.24 -21.37
CA SER A 649 -0.42 -2.16 -20.96
C SER A 649 0.84 -2.10 -21.82
N LYS A 650 1.60 -1.00 -21.72
CA LYS A 650 2.90 -0.86 -22.40
C LYS A 650 3.88 -1.98 -22.05
N ASP A 651 3.74 -2.55 -20.86
CA ASP A 651 4.57 -3.64 -20.34
C ASP A 651 4.05 -5.02 -20.74
N ARG A 652 3.08 -5.08 -21.67
CA ARG A 652 2.40 -6.31 -22.12
C ARG A 652 1.67 -7.08 -21.01
N SER A 653 1.41 -6.42 -19.87
CA SER A 653 0.56 -6.96 -18.81
C SER A 653 -0.90 -6.58 -19.07
N ALA A 654 -1.82 -7.49 -18.73
CA ALA A 654 -3.24 -7.20 -18.81
C ALA A 654 -3.61 -6.12 -17.80
N SER A 655 -4.21 -5.03 -18.28
CA SER A 655 -4.74 -3.93 -17.48
C SER A 655 -6.23 -3.73 -17.80
N LEU A 656 -6.94 -3.10 -16.86
CA LEU A 656 -8.32 -2.68 -17.11
C LEU A 656 -8.36 -1.17 -17.26
N GLU A 657 -9.02 -0.71 -18.32
CA GLU A 657 -9.50 0.66 -18.44
C GLU A 657 -10.87 0.80 -17.78
N VAL A 658 -11.06 1.86 -16.99
CA VAL A 658 -12.30 2.15 -16.28
C VAL A 658 -12.78 3.56 -16.57
N ASP A 659 -14.06 3.67 -16.91
CA ASP A 659 -14.79 4.92 -16.99
C ASP A 659 -16.18 4.76 -16.42
N TYR A 660 -16.74 5.83 -15.86
CA TYR A 660 -18.16 5.94 -15.61
C TYR A 660 -18.86 6.53 -16.82
N GLU A 661 -19.91 5.87 -17.30
CA GLU A 661 -20.81 6.39 -18.32
C GLU A 661 -22.13 6.84 -17.67
N VAL A 662 -22.52 8.09 -17.92
CA VAL A 662 -23.83 8.61 -17.54
C VAL A 662 -24.72 8.64 -18.76
N ARG A 663 -25.80 7.85 -18.76
CA ARG A 663 -26.79 7.83 -19.84
C ARG A 663 -28.00 8.67 -19.45
N GLY A 664 -28.16 9.80 -20.13
CA GLY A 664 -29.33 10.66 -19.98
C GLY A 664 -30.58 10.03 -20.60
N LYS A 665 -31.77 10.50 -20.16
CA LYS A 665 -33.08 10.00 -20.64
C LYS A 665 -33.29 10.15 -22.15
N ALA A 666 -32.60 11.09 -22.78
CA ALA A 666 -32.64 11.34 -24.22
C ALA A 666 -31.64 10.50 -25.04
N GLY A 667 -31.00 9.49 -24.43
CA GLY A 667 -30.04 8.60 -25.10
C GLY A 667 -28.64 9.18 -25.33
N LYS A 668 -28.37 10.42 -24.88
CA LYS A 668 -27.03 11.01 -24.87
C LYS A 668 -26.24 10.45 -23.69
N SER A 669 -25.00 10.04 -23.94
CA SER A 669 -24.09 9.58 -22.88
C SER A 669 -22.85 10.46 -22.75
N ARG A 670 -22.33 10.54 -21.52
CA ARG A 670 -21.05 11.19 -21.21
C ARG A 670 -20.21 10.27 -20.35
N ARG A 671 -18.89 10.27 -20.58
CA ARG A 671 -17.95 9.43 -19.86
C ARG A 671 -16.97 10.27 -19.05
N PHE A 672 -16.63 9.78 -17.87
CA PHE A 672 -15.64 10.40 -17.00
C PHE A 672 -14.85 9.35 -16.21
N GLY A 673 -13.61 9.69 -15.87
CA GLY A 673 -12.70 8.80 -15.14
C GLY A 673 -12.80 8.96 -13.61
N PRO A 674 -12.76 7.86 -12.83
CA PRO A 674 -12.82 7.89 -11.36
C PRO A 674 -11.68 8.61 -10.62
N ALA A 675 -10.41 8.28 -10.89
CA ALA A 675 -9.24 8.95 -10.28
C ALA A 675 -9.20 10.46 -10.54
N ARG A 676 -9.60 10.91 -11.73
CA ARG A 676 -9.68 12.33 -12.09
C ARG A 676 -10.85 13.02 -11.41
N ALA A 677 -12.00 12.37 -11.33
CA ALA A 677 -13.12 12.88 -10.54
C ALA A 677 -12.67 13.13 -9.09
N VAL A 678 -12.05 12.13 -8.47
CA VAL A 678 -11.52 12.20 -7.09
C VAL A 678 -10.55 13.37 -6.86
N GLN A 679 -9.64 13.64 -7.80
CA GLN A 679 -8.69 14.77 -7.69
C GLN A 679 -9.38 16.13 -7.55
N SER A 680 -10.61 16.25 -8.06
CA SER A 680 -11.37 17.49 -8.10
C SER A 680 -12.53 17.53 -7.10
N ILE A 681 -13.02 16.38 -6.60
CA ILE A 681 -14.17 16.30 -5.68
C ILE A 681 -14.00 17.18 -4.43
N CYS A 682 -12.83 17.13 -3.78
CA CYS A 682 -12.59 17.94 -2.58
C CYS A 682 -12.58 19.44 -2.88
N ARG A 683 -12.24 19.81 -4.12
CA ARG A 683 -12.19 21.21 -4.57
C ARG A 683 -13.57 21.71 -5.01
N SER A 684 -14.39 20.85 -5.61
CA SER A 684 -15.75 21.18 -6.06
C SER A 684 -16.80 21.13 -4.95
N SER A 685 -16.56 20.36 -3.88
CA SER A 685 -17.47 20.24 -2.72
C SER A 685 -17.47 21.44 -1.76
N GLY A 686 -16.73 22.51 -2.08
CA GLY A 686 -16.70 23.72 -1.25
C GLY A 686 -15.85 23.62 0.02
N LEU A 687 -15.14 22.50 0.23
CA LEU A 687 -14.17 22.34 1.33
C LEU A 687 -12.99 23.31 1.21
N VAL A 688 -12.68 23.77 -0.01
CA VAL A 688 -11.67 24.78 -0.29
C VAL A 688 -12.36 26.11 -0.57
N LYS A 689 -12.02 27.15 0.20
CA LYS A 689 -12.53 28.50 -0.05
C LYS A 689 -11.92 29.07 -1.33
N CYS A 690 -12.76 29.27 -2.36
CA CYS A 690 -12.34 29.92 -3.59
C CYS A 690 -12.39 31.45 -3.42
N ARG A 691 -11.27 32.13 -3.70
CA ARG A 691 -11.15 33.60 -3.62
C ARG A 691 -11.51 34.32 -4.94
N ASN A 692 -12.13 33.64 -5.90
CA ASN A 692 -12.54 34.24 -7.18
C ASN A 692 -13.92 34.90 -7.05
N ASP A 693 -14.09 36.11 -7.57
CA ASP A 693 -15.35 36.88 -7.50
C ASP A 693 -16.54 36.10 -8.10
N GLY A 694 -16.34 35.33 -9.17
CA GLY A 694 -17.38 34.47 -9.76
C GLY A 694 -17.76 33.26 -8.89
N CYS A 695 -16.93 32.89 -7.92
CA CYS A 695 -17.24 31.82 -6.98
C CYS A 695 -18.03 32.32 -5.77
N GLN A 696 -17.88 33.59 -5.38
CA GLN A 696 -18.81 34.23 -4.42
C GLN A 696 -20.23 34.24 -5.00
N SER A 697 -20.39 34.49 -6.30
CA SER A 697 -21.68 34.32 -6.98
C SER A 697 -22.16 32.87 -6.93
N SER A 698 -21.28 31.89 -7.15
CA SER A 698 -21.61 30.46 -7.08
C SER A 698 -21.97 29.99 -5.66
N GLN A 699 -21.35 30.58 -4.64
CA GLN A 699 -21.56 30.27 -3.22
C GLN A 699 -22.81 30.99 -2.67
N ALA A 700 -23.09 32.20 -3.14
CA ALA A 700 -24.37 32.88 -2.93
C ALA A 700 -25.51 32.12 -3.61
N ILE A 701 -25.30 31.59 -4.82
CA ILE A 701 -26.24 30.67 -5.50
C ILE A 701 -26.42 29.40 -4.67
N ALA A 702 -25.34 28.77 -4.17
CA ALA A 702 -25.42 27.57 -3.32
C ALA A 702 -26.11 27.82 -1.96
N GLN A 703 -25.93 28.99 -1.35
CA GLN A 703 -26.59 29.38 -0.10
C GLN A 703 -28.07 29.74 -0.30
N ASP A 704 -28.40 30.44 -1.38
CA ASP A 704 -29.80 30.72 -1.76
C ASP A 704 -30.53 29.42 -2.14
N LEU A 705 -29.83 28.50 -2.81
CA LEU A 705 -30.27 27.12 -3.05
C LEU A 705 -30.52 26.37 -1.75
N ALA A 706 -29.60 26.39 -0.77
CA ALA A 706 -29.77 25.73 0.53
C ALA A 706 -30.98 26.26 1.35
N VAL A 707 -31.23 27.57 1.29
CA VAL A 707 -32.40 28.21 1.95
C VAL A 707 -33.71 27.86 1.25
N GLN A 708 -33.69 27.65 -0.07
CA GLN A 708 -34.86 27.22 -0.85
C GLN A 708 -35.10 25.70 -0.78
N PHE A 709 -34.03 24.88 -0.64
CA PHE A 709 -34.10 23.43 -0.40
C PHE A 709 -34.80 23.11 0.92
N ALA A 710 -34.59 23.91 1.97
CA ALA A 710 -35.32 23.78 3.23
C ALA A 710 -36.85 24.02 3.10
N LYS A 711 -37.33 24.52 1.95
CA LYS A 711 -38.73 24.90 1.71
C LYS A 711 -39.47 24.06 0.67
N ALA A 712 -38.81 23.24 -0.14
CA ALA A 712 -39.43 22.55 -1.29
C ALA A 712 -39.44 21.02 -1.13
N SER A 713 -40.59 20.45 -0.77
CA SER A 713 -40.81 18.99 -0.68
C SER A 713 -41.32 18.35 -1.97
N SER A 714 -40.99 18.87 -3.15
CA SER A 714 -41.40 18.23 -4.41
C SER A 714 -40.37 18.42 -5.52
N MET A 715 -40.10 17.33 -6.24
CA MET A 715 -39.38 17.32 -7.52
C MET A 715 -39.96 18.36 -8.49
N ILE A 716 -39.14 18.85 -9.44
CA ILE A 716 -39.32 19.91 -10.48
C ILE A 716 -38.60 21.24 -10.08
N PRO A 717 -38.15 22.08 -11.05
CA PRO A 717 -36.78 22.57 -11.23
C PRO A 717 -36.39 23.73 -10.28
N ILE A 718 -35.23 23.69 -9.62
CA ILE A 718 -35.01 24.51 -8.41
C ILE A 718 -34.29 25.87 -8.62
N CYS A 719 -33.51 26.13 -9.69
CA CYS A 719 -32.98 27.50 -9.91
C CYS A 719 -32.51 27.78 -11.33
N ASN A 720 -32.95 28.89 -11.95
CA ASN A 720 -32.41 29.48 -13.18
C ASN A 720 -31.45 30.63 -12.83
N ALA A 721 -30.14 30.48 -13.06
CA ALA A 721 -29.12 31.51 -12.84
C ALA A 721 -28.55 32.00 -14.18
N VAL A 722 -28.68 33.29 -14.49
CA VAL A 722 -28.11 33.85 -15.74
C VAL A 722 -26.63 34.14 -15.55
N ILE A 723 -25.77 33.36 -16.19
CA ILE A 723 -24.32 33.63 -16.31
C ILE A 723 -24.03 33.88 -17.79
N ASN A 724 -23.54 35.08 -18.14
CA ASN A 724 -23.20 35.46 -19.53
C ASN A 724 -24.33 35.26 -20.55
N ASN A 725 -25.54 35.75 -20.27
CA ASN A 725 -26.74 35.57 -21.10
C ASN A 725 -27.16 34.11 -21.31
N SER A 726 -26.59 33.16 -20.57
CA SER A 726 -27.00 31.76 -20.55
C SER A 726 -27.70 31.48 -19.23
N ILE A 727 -28.92 30.94 -19.27
CA ILE A 727 -29.68 30.53 -18.10
C ILE A 727 -29.13 29.15 -17.68
N ILE A 728 -28.40 29.09 -16.58
CA ILE A 728 -27.86 27.88 -15.99
C ILE A 728 -28.84 27.39 -14.95
N THR A 729 -29.31 26.14 -15.09
CA THR A 729 -30.25 25.57 -14.13
C THR A 729 -29.54 24.58 -13.21
N ILE A 730 -29.49 24.84 -11.90
CA ILE A 730 -28.80 23.98 -10.90
C ILE A 730 -29.86 23.28 -10.03
N PHE A 731 -29.71 21.96 -9.83
CA PHE A 731 -30.70 21.07 -9.20
C PHE A 731 -30.12 20.28 -8.02
N ASP A 732 -30.99 19.95 -7.04
CA ASP A 732 -30.71 19.15 -5.83
C ASP A 732 -30.49 17.65 -6.12
N GLY A 733 -29.70 16.99 -5.27
CA GLY A 733 -29.84 15.56 -4.95
C GLY A 733 -29.38 14.51 -5.95
N ASP A 734 -28.85 14.88 -7.13
CA ASP A 734 -28.34 13.89 -8.08
C ASP A 734 -26.81 13.75 -7.95
N HIS A 735 -26.34 12.70 -7.25
CA HIS A 735 -24.92 12.35 -7.11
C HIS A 735 -24.19 12.34 -8.47
N VAL A 736 -24.90 12.01 -9.55
CA VAL A 736 -24.37 12.00 -10.91
C VAL A 736 -24.00 13.40 -11.39
N VAL A 737 -24.79 14.41 -11.04
CA VAL A 737 -24.52 15.82 -11.35
C VAL A 737 -23.27 16.30 -10.62
N LEU A 738 -23.12 15.93 -9.35
CA LEU A 738 -21.95 16.29 -8.55
C LEU A 738 -20.67 15.63 -9.08
N LEU A 739 -20.73 14.38 -9.52
CA LEU A 739 -19.60 13.68 -10.15
C LEU A 739 -19.22 14.30 -11.50
N LEU A 740 -20.19 14.66 -12.34
CA LEU A 740 -19.95 15.35 -13.61
C LEU A 740 -19.36 16.76 -13.40
N ALA A 741 -19.86 17.50 -12.40
CA ALA A 741 -19.31 18.78 -12.00
C ALA A 741 -17.87 18.62 -11.49
N ALA A 742 -17.64 17.69 -10.56
CA ALA A 742 -16.30 17.41 -10.03
C ALA A 742 -15.30 17.06 -11.14
N PHE A 743 -15.69 16.24 -12.11
CA PHE A 743 -14.81 15.87 -13.22
C PHE A 743 -14.45 17.05 -14.13
N GLY A 744 -15.42 17.91 -14.41
CA GLY A 744 -15.31 18.92 -15.46
C GLY A 744 -14.96 20.34 -15.00
N CYS A 745 -15.21 20.68 -13.74
CA CYS A 745 -14.96 22.01 -13.20
C CYS A 745 -13.48 22.39 -13.37
N TRP A 746 -13.23 23.66 -13.72
CA TRP A 746 -11.86 24.19 -13.62
C TRP A 746 -11.44 24.08 -12.16
N GLU A 747 -10.16 23.80 -11.92
CA GLU A 747 -9.60 23.94 -10.57
C GLU A 747 -10.07 25.30 -10.01
N PRO A 748 -10.65 25.38 -8.79
CA PRO A 748 -10.86 26.64 -8.13
C PRO A 748 -9.49 27.28 -7.92
N LEU A 749 -9.10 28.10 -8.89
CA LEU A 749 -7.77 28.68 -8.98
C LEU A 749 -7.59 29.65 -7.81
N ILE A 750 -6.76 29.23 -6.87
CA ILE A 750 -6.08 30.11 -5.93
C ILE A 750 -5.18 31.02 -6.78
N GLN A 751 -5.59 32.29 -6.83
CA GLN A 751 -5.23 33.32 -7.81
C GLN A 751 -3.73 33.43 -8.08
N ARG A 752 -3.39 33.95 -9.27
CA ARG A 752 -2.12 34.64 -9.56
C ARG A 752 -2.29 36.11 -9.18
N ALA A 753 -1.64 36.59 -8.13
CA ALA A 753 -1.32 38.02 -8.04
C ALA A 753 0.03 38.25 -8.73
N ASN A 754 0.03 38.42 -10.06
CA ASN A 754 1.21 38.92 -10.77
C ASN A 754 0.82 39.70 -12.03
N GLU A 755 -0.09 40.67 -11.85
CA GLU A 755 -0.26 41.75 -12.84
C GLU A 755 0.86 42.81 -12.73
N ALA A 756 1.63 42.84 -11.64
CA ALA A 756 2.74 43.79 -11.48
C ALA A 756 4.01 43.42 -12.27
N LEU A 757 4.29 42.13 -12.50
CA LEU A 757 5.53 41.69 -13.17
C LEU A 757 5.44 41.65 -14.71
N HIS A 758 4.23 41.60 -15.26
CA HIS A 758 4.03 41.73 -16.71
C HIS A 758 3.92 43.18 -17.16
N ALA A 759 3.41 44.09 -16.32
CA ALA A 759 3.44 45.52 -16.60
C ALA A 759 4.88 46.07 -16.67
N ALA A 760 5.79 45.57 -15.81
CA ALA A 760 7.20 45.97 -15.81
C ALA A 760 8.02 45.40 -16.99
N ARG A 761 7.51 44.41 -17.73
CA ARG A 761 8.16 43.87 -18.95
C ARG A 761 7.60 44.41 -20.26
N VAL A 762 6.47 45.12 -20.18
CA VAL A 762 5.85 45.77 -21.35
C VAL A 762 6.19 47.27 -21.40
N SER A 763 6.69 47.87 -20.31
CA SER A 763 7.25 49.23 -20.32
C SER A 763 8.71 49.33 -20.81
N ASP A 764 9.38 48.20 -21.06
CA ASP A 764 10.76 48.11 -21.58
C ASP A 764 10.81 47.44 -22.98
N ARG A 765 9.76 47.58 -23.79
CA ARG A 765 9.79 47.25 -25.22
C ARG A 765 9.30 48.38 -26.09
#